data_AF-A0A5N9DU33-F1
#
_entry.id   AF-A0A5N9DU33-F1
#
_cell.length_a   1.000
_cell.length_b   1.000
_cell.length_c   1.000
_cell.angle_alpha   90.00
_cell.angle_beta   90.00
_cell.angle_gamma   90.00
#
_symmetry.space_group_name_H-M   'P 1'
#
loop_
_entity.id
_entity.type
_entity.pdbx_description
1 polymer ?
#
loop_
_entity_poly.entity_id
_entity_poly.type
_entity_poly.pdbx_seq_one_letter_code
_entity_poly.pdbx_strand_id
1 'polypeptide(L)'
;MSTLWHNWTLIPSWLRQSALCILLVLDSYFGLIHSTGIIASLGLFTGQIKWLALMVEMMAGGLLLLKIILNQAQQKWKITLIISTPILVALIGFVVLNFVLTGLGRSATFNFNLSSVGVSGLYWSAVYLSIAIGLTLTYKVQRYANFAQAEMMLFGSYVALTLMWSDRFFPISNAAKDGILNWELIIWSGISAFLITGFLGLVIDKIVYKRFRNKMVTPQVMMIASLGVSMILRALLYIRFSASTHRFIPDRDWRLTTATFDIPTEQLQIHLGNRINVPLMDFVTTVNPYGFSYSKVALVAGIFGAVILLLFLLHRTSLGRQMRAVADNSDLAASSGIHVERIHSSTAFLSSGITGFGGALLAAILPINPELGLALLLPAFAVIVLGSIGSIPGVIIGALIVGLLRAASEPALIGAGNALDRPAASGFAEVMPFIFLIGLLLLAPKGIGSAIENWNIERIRKKRLSTQKRNVFPIKTIEKMLIHISNISILSMVYFERISEIIEQGMELLKTTIIAIWKAPAKYVTLILTKWELIRIRALAIVPNLRVNLGNTPQINRETERGSWIAFSIIFLVLVSIVWILPSVTTLTKVLQVARIVTLVGIFGLACFSLNLHTGITGMTNFGVIFFVGIGAVVVGLLSAPVATNGYGLNPWIATIVAVSISAGIGWSLAYPTARLRMDYFAIVTIALGEMLRISLQAEPLFRAGTTTSAMGISQFSLPLRGWWESGPSEAVGNLLGLPVPAPYVVLLALLTSVALILVWFILDTILASPWGRILRSIRDDEIVSQHHGHNILTHKAASLALGAAVAAIAGALWAWLNTNIWPDFMNPVRTTFLIWAAFIVGGRGNNRGMIIGAFVIVIVEFLFNVMVVSRGAASLPLHSVTSYLDAVFSWLLVNVGGIIWSTRSITEIFPKDDIVLSLPHLKLALIGVVILGALITSSKGLLPEIPTRPKRPINTPRTSGTEGGSKQS
;
A
#
# COMPACT_ATOMS: atom_id res chain seq x y z
N MET A 1 -24.34 5.20 -43.95
CA MET A 1 -23.57 4.81 -42.75
C MET A 1 -22.11 5.27 -42.82
N SER A 2 -21.40 5.05 -43.94
CA SER A 2 -20.02 5.53 -44.16
C SER A 2 -19.87 7.06 -44.12
N THR A 3 -20.82 7.80 -44.69
CA THR A 3 -20.86 9.28 -44.66
C THR A 3 -21.08 9.85 -43.26
N LEU A 4 -21.99 9.24 -42.48
CA LEU A 4 -22.22 9.60 -41.08
C LEU A 4 -21.00 9.28 -40.20
N TRP A 5 -20.34 8.14 -40.42
CA TRP A 5 -19.10 7.80 -39.72
C TRP A 5 -17.97 8.77 -40.06
N HIS A 6 -17.83 9.14 -41.34
CA HIS A 6 -16.86 10.14 -41.78
C HIS A 6 -17.12 11.52 -41.14
N ASN A 7 -18.36 12.00 -41.19
CA ASN A 7 -18.77 13.25 -40.53
C ASN A 7 -18.56 13.20 -39.01
N TRP A 8 -18.81 12.06 -38.37
CA TRP A 8 -18.53 11.85 -36.96
C TRP A 8 -17.03 11.96 -36.66
N THR A 9 -16.16 11.41 -37.51
CA THR A 9 -14.70 11.50 -37.31
C THR A 9 -14.15 12.92 -37.46
N LEU A 10 -14.81 13.78 -38.24
CA LEU A 10 -14.44 15.19 -38.45
C LEU A 10 -14.74 16.08 -37.23
N ILE A 11 -15.66 15.66 -36.36
CA ILE A 11 -16.01 16.41 -35.15
C ILE A 11 -14.84 16.37 -34.15
N PRO A 12 -14.50 17.50 -33.49
CA PRO A 12 -13.50 17.54 -32.43
C PRO A 12 -13.74 16.45 -31.38
N SER A 13 -12.67 15.77 -30.95
CA SER A 13 -12.74 14.62 -30.05
C SER A 13 -13.49 14.91 -28.74
N TRP A 14 -13.34 16.13 -28.20
CA TRP A 14 -14.03 16.55 -26.99
C TRP A 14 -15.55 16.69 -27.16
N LEU A 15 -16.00 17.15 -28.34
CA LEU A 15 -17.42 17.34 -28.65
C LEU A 15 -18.12 15.99 -28.86
N ARG A 16 -17.42 15.03 -29.51
CA ARG A 16 -17.87 13.64 -29.59
C ARG A 16 -18.01 12.99 -28.22
N GLN A 17 -16.99 13.17 -27.37
CA GLN A 17 -17.02 12.62 -26.02
C GLN A 17 -18.13 13.24 -25.18
N SER A 18 -18.37 14.56 -25.28
CA SER A 18 -19.46 15.21 -24.54
C SER A 18 -20.83 14.72 -25.01
N ALA A 19 -21.04 14.54 -26.31
CA ALA A 19 -22.27 13.97 -26.84
C ALA A 19 -22.52 12.55 -26.30
N LEU A 20 -21.49 11.72 -26.25
CA LEU A 20 -21.56 10.37 -25.71
C LEU A 20 -21.85 10.37 -24.20
N CYS A 21 -21.24 11.28 -23.44
CA CYS A 21 -21.51 11.41 -21.99
C CYS A 21 -22.95 11.84 -21.73
N ILE A 22 -23.47 12.80 -22.49
CA ILE A 22 -24.86 13.26 -22.38
C ILE A 22 -25.80 12.11 -22.73
N LEU A 23 -25.49 11.33 -23.77
CA LEU A 23 -26.28 10.15 -24.14
C LEU A 23 -26.35 9.13 -22.99
N LEU A 24 -25.22 8.80 -22.35
CA LEU A 24 -25.20 7.88 -21.20
C LEU A 24 -26.05 8.39 -20.03
N VAL A 25 -25.95 9.69 -19.71
CA VAL A 25 -26.75 10.30 -18.63
C VAL A 25 -28.24 10.30 -18.98
N LEU A 26 -28.60 10.59 -20.22
CA LEU A 26 -29.99 10.57 -20.66
C LEU A 26 -30.56 9.15 -20.71
N ASP A 27 -29.83 8.18 -21.26
CA ASP A 27 -30.27 6.77 -21.33
C ASP A 27 -30.54 6.21 -19.94
N SER A 28 -29.60 6.44 -19.02
CA SER A 28 -29.76 6.04 -17.62
C SER A 28 -30.89 6.78 -16.91
N TYR A 29 -31.08 8.09 -17.15
CA TYR A 29 -32.21 8.85 -16.62
C TYR A 29 -33.56 8.27 -17.06
N PHE A 30 -33.75 8.04 -18.36
CA PHE A 30 -34.98 7.42 -18.87
C PHE A 30 -35.14 5.99 -18.33
N GLY A 31 -34.03 5.24 -18.21
CA GLY A 31 -34.03 3.87 -17.71
C GLY A 31 -34.43 3.77 -16.24
N LEU A 32 -34.06 4.77 -15.42
CA LEU A 32 -34.39 4.85 -14.00
C LEU A 32 -35.84 5.31 -13.76
N ILE A 33 -36.30 6.34 -14.47
CA ILE A 33 -37.61 6.97 -14.19
C ILE A 33 -38.74 6.31 -14.99
N HIS A 34 -38.52 6.12 -16.28
CA HIS A 34 -39.55 5.64 -17.21
C HIS A 34 -39.41 4.16 -17.52
N SER A 35 -38.37 3.49 -17.00
CA SER A 35 -38.00 2.13 -17.38
C SER A 35 -37.78 1.95 -18.90
N THR A 36 -37.44 3.03 -19.60
CA THR A 36 -37.16 3.06 -21.04
C THR A 36 -35.70 3.48 -21.27
N GLY A 37 -34.94 2.75 -22.07
CA GLY A 37 -33.50 2.99 -22.26
C GLY A 37 -32.81 1.74 -22.79
N ILE A 38 -31.56 1.82 -23.22
CA ILE A 38 -30.84 0.68 -23.83
C ILE A 38 -30.73 -0.45 -22.80
N ILE A 39 -30.22 -0.17 -21.60
CA ILE A 39 -30.07 -1.19 -20.55
C ILE A 39 -31.44 -1.75 -20.11
N ALA A 40 -32.46 -0.89 -20.03
CA ALA A 40 -33.79 -1.29 -19.61
C ALA A 40 -34.55 -2.09 -20.69
N SER A 41 -34.35 -1.78 -21.96
CA SER A 41 -35.04 -2.40 -23.11
C SER A 41 -34.40 -3.71 -23.55
N LEU A 42 -33.08 -3.87 -23.36
CA LEU A 42 -32.39 -5.13 -23.69
C LEU A 42 -32.82 -6.31 -22.82
N GLY A 43 -33.43 -6.07 -21.66
CA GLY A 43 -33.90 -7.12 -20.74
C GLY A 43 -32.79 -8.02 -20.15
N LEU A 44 -31.51 -7.73 -20.43
CA LEU A 44 -30.36 -8.52 -19.98
C LEU A 44 -30.18 -8.49 -18.46
N PHE A 45 -30.55 -7.38 -17.81
CA PHE A 45 -30.43 -7.21 -16.36
C PHE A 45 -31.82 -7.08 -15.74
N THR A 46 -32.08 -7.85 -14.68
CA THR A 46 -33.35 -7.85 -13.95
C THR A 46 -33.14 -7.50 -12.48
N GLY A 47 -34.23 -7.12 -11.80
CA GLY A 47 -34.23 -6.81 -10.36
C GLY A 47 -33.22 -5.71 -9.99
N GLN A 48 -32.46 -5.94 -8.90
CA GLN A 48 -31.50 -4.96 -8.37
C GLN A 48 -30.31 -4.71 -9.30
N ILE A 49 -29.94 -5.68 -10.14
CA ILE A 49 -28.80 -5.56 -11.06
C ILE A 49 -29.10 -4.52 -12.15
N LYS A 50 -30.35 -4.43 -12.62
CA LYS A 50 -30.81 -3.38 -13.55
C LYS A 50 -30.56 -1.98 -12.96
N TRP A 51 -31.02 -1.75 -11.73
CA TRP A 51 -30.87 -0.47 -11.04
C TRP A 51 -29.41 -0.11 -10.81
N LEU A 52 -28.59 -1.09 -10.43
CA LEU A 52 -27.14 -0.90 -10.27
C LEU A 52 -26.47 -0.53 -11.60
N ALA A 53 -26.79 -1.23 -12.69
CA ALA A 53 -26.22 -0.96 -14.00
C ALA A 53 -26.54 0.47 -14.48
N LEU A 54 -27.80 0.89 -14.35
CA LEU A 54 -28.25 2.25 -14.69
C LEU A 54 -27.59 3.32 -13.80
N MET A 55 -27.45 3.04 -12.49
CA MET A 55 -26.73 3.92 -11.56
C MET A 55 -25.27 4.10 -11.98
N VAL A 56 -24.58 2.99 -12.33
CA VAL A 56 -23.18 3.00 -12.78
C VAL A 56 -23.04 3.74 -14.10
N GLU A 57 -23.96 3.53 -15.04
CA GLU A 57 -24.00 4.25 -16.32
C GLU A 57 -24.11 5.77 -16.11
N MET A 58 -25.07 6.21 -15.27
CA MET A 58 -25.27 7.63 -15.01
C MET A 58 -24.08 8.26 -14.28
N MET A 59 -23.52 7.55 -13.30
CA MET A 59 -22.32 7.97 -12.59
C MET A 59 -21.13 8.09 -13.56
N ALA A 60 -20.93 7.11 -14.45
CA ALA A 60 -19.86 7.14 -15.45
C ALA A 60 -20.04 8.32 -16.43
N GLY A 61 -21.26 8.56 -16.92
CA GLY A 61 -21.59 9.70 -17.78
C GLY A 61 -21.29 11.04 -17.10
N GLY A 62 -21.71 11.21 -15.84
CA GLY A 62 -21.45 12.42 -15.04
C GLY A 62 -19.96 12.66 -14.77
N LEU A 63 -19.21 11.62 -14.39
CA LEU A 63 -17.76 11.71 -14.14
C LEU A 63 -16.97 12.00 -15.42
N LEU A 64 -17.34 11.40 -16.55
CA LEU A 64 -16.71 11.69 -17.84
C LEU A 64 -17.00 13.12 -18.30
N LEU A 65 -18.22 13.62 -18.10
CA LEU A 65 -18.57 15.01 -18.38
C LEU A 65 -17.72 15.97 -17.53
N LEU A 66 -17.61 15.71 -16.22
CA LEU A 66 -16.73 16.47 -15.32
C LEU A 66 -15.26 16.46 -15.79
N LYS A 67 -14.77 15.30 -16.24
CA LYS A 67 -13.42 15.16 -16.80
C LYS A 67 -13.21 16.02 -18.05
N ILE A 68 -14.20 16.09 -18.93
CA ILE A 68 -14.14 16.93 -20.15
C ILE A 68 -14.10 18.41 -19.77
N ILE A 69 -14.95 18.84 -18.83
CA ILE A 69 -14.95 20.22 -18.30
C ILE A 69 -13.58 20.58 -17.73
N LEU A 70 -12.98 19.71 -16.92
CA LEU A 70 -11.66 19.94 -16.33
C LEU A 70 -10.55 20.05 -17.38
N ASN A 71 -10.65 19.27 -18.46
CA ASN A 71 -9.66 19.30 -19.54
C ASN A 71 -9.75 20.56 -20.39
N GLN A 72 -10.97 21.03 -20.69
CA GLN A 72 -11.24 22.20 -21.53
C GLN A 72 -11.23 23.53 -20.77
N ALA A 73 -11.26 23.50 -19.44
CA ALA A 73 -11.25 24.69 -18.61
C ALA A 73 -10.04 25.59 -18.92
N GLN A 74 -10.31 26.88 -19.12
CA GLN A 74 -9.28 27.90 -19.24
C GLN A 74 -8.37 27.89 -17.99
N GLN A 75 -7.09 28.18 -18.16
CA GLN A 75 -6.09 28.08 -17.11
C GLN A 75 -6.42 28.89 -15.84
N LYS A 76 -7.16 30.00 -15.98
CA LYS A 76 -7.67 30.81 -14.84
C LYS A 76 -8.64 30.02 -13.95
N TRP A 77 -9.55 29.23 -14.54
CA TRP A 77 -10.59 28.48 -13.82
C TRP A 77 -10.19 27.04 -13.53
N LYS A 78 -9.23 26.50 -14.27
CA LYS A 78 -8.81 25.10 -14.16
C LYS A 78 -8.38 24.71 -12.74
N ILE A 79 -7.65 25.58 -12.04
CA ILE A 79 -7.22 25.33 -10.66
C ILE A 79 -8.42 25.28 -9.72
N THR A 80 -9.33 26.26 -9.82
CA THR A 80 -10.56 26.30 -9.01
C THR A 80 -11.42 25.06 -9.26
N LEU A 81 -11.58 24.63 -10.52
CA LEU A 81 -12.32 23.44 -10.89
C LEU A 81 -11.67 22.15 -10.36
N ILE A 82 -10.33 22.05 -10.37
CA ILE A 82 -9.61 20.91 -9.77
C ILE A 82 -9.84 20.87 -8.25
N ILE A 83 -9.78 22.02 -7.58
CA ILE A 83 -10.01 22.12 -6.13
C ILE A 83 -11.47 21.81 -5.77
N SER A 84 -12.44 22.17 -6.62
CA SER A 84 -13.87 21.89 -6.40
C SER A 84 -14.33 20.51 -6.90
N THR A 85 -13.48 19.79 -7.64
CA THR A 85 -13.74 18.42 -8.13
C THR A 85 -14.28 17.49 -7.04
N PRO A 86 -13.75 17.47 -5.79
CA PRO A 86 -14.30 16.67 -4.71
C PRO A 86 -15.80 16.86 -4.47
N ILE A 87 -16.23 18.11 -4.44
CA ILE A 87 -17.60 18.52 -4.15
C ILE A 87 -18.50 18.18 -5.34
N LEU A 88 -18.00 18.41 -6.56
CA LEU A 88 -18.73 18.07 -7.79
C LEU A 88 -18.98 16.57 -7.92
N VAL A 89 -18.01 15.72 -7.56
CA VAL A 89 -18.18 14.26 -7.53
C VAL A 89 -19.24 13.85 -6.51
N ALA A 90 -19.22 14.42 -5.30
CA ALA A 90 -20.24 14.16 -4.29
C ALA A 90 -21.63 14.58 -4.79
N LEU A 91 -21.75 15.77 -5.40
CA LEU A 91 -23.01 16.28 -5.96
C LEU A 91 -23.56 15.38 -7.06
N ILE A 92 -22.71 14.87 -7.96
CA ILE A 92 -23.11 13.87 -8.96
C ILE A 92 -23.68 12.63 -8.26
N GLY A 93 -23.04 12.15 -7.19
CA GLY A 93 -23.55 11.02 -6.40
C GLY A 93 -24.92 11.27 -5.78
N PHE A 94 -25.16 12.46 -5.23
CA PHE A 94 -26.47 12.87 -4.70
C PHE A 94 -27.54 12.92 -5.79
N VAL A 95 -27.22 13.48 -6.96
CA VAL A 95 -28.12 13.52 -8.12
C VAL A 95 -28.46 12.11 -8.59
N VAL A 96 -27.45 11.24 -8.67
CA VAL A 96 -27.64 9.84 -9.04
C VAL A 96 -28.56 9.12 -8.08
N LEU A 97 -28.29 9.26 -6.78
CA LEU A 97 -29.10 8.63 -5.75
C LEU A 97 -30.54 9.16 -5.73
N ASN A 98 -30.73 10.45 -5.98
CA ASN A 98 -32.06 11.04 -6.10
C ASN A 98 -32.88 10.36 -7.20
N PHE A 99 -32.32 10.20 -8.40
CA PHE A 99 -33.04 9.56 -9.50
C PHE A 99 -33.28 8.07 -9.28
N VAL A 100 -32.32 7.36 -8.67
CA VAL A 100 -32.50 5.95 -8.29
C VAL A 100 -33.66 5.80 -7.30
N LEU A 101 -33.70 6.62 -6.25
CA LEU A 101 -34.77 6.59 -5.24
C LEU A 101 -36.13 6.95 -5.84
N THR A 102 -36.19 8.00 -6.67
CA THR A 102 -37.42 8.38 -7.38
C THR A 102 -37.92 7.27 -8.28
N GLY A 103 -37.03 6.63 -9.07
CA GLY A 103 -37.38 5.50 -9.92
C GLY A 103 -37.89 4.29 -9.15
N LEU A 104 -37.36 4.04 -7.96
CA LEU A 104 -37.85 3.01 -7.04
C LEU A 104 -39.13 3.39 -6.29
N GLY A 105 -39.62 4.63 -6.43
CA GLY A 105 -40.77 5.15 -5.69
C GLY A 105 -40.49 5.35 -4.19
N ARG A 106 -39.22 5.43 -3.79
CA ARG A 106 -38.79 5.55 -2.39
C ARG A 106 -38.33 6.97 -2.06
N SER A 107 -38.39 7.33 -0.79
CA SER A 107 -37.86 8.59 -0.26
C SER A 107 -36.80 8.32 0.79
N ALA A 108 -35.80 9.19 0.87
CA ALA A 108 -34.74 9.09 1.85
C ALA A 108 -34.50 10.46 2.51
N THR A 109 -34.28 10.45 3.82
CA THR A 109 -33.98 11.66 4.60
C THR A 109 -32.58 11.56 5.18
N PHE A 110 -31.72 12.51 4.78
CA PHE A 110 -30.33 12.52 5.21
C PHE A 110 -30.15 13.62 6.25
N ASN A 111 -29.75 13.20 7.44
CA ASN A 111 -29.70 14.07 8.61
C ASN A 111 -28.27 14.51 8.90
N PHE A 112 -27.89 15.69 8.41
CA PHE A 112 -26.58 16.27 8.66
C PHE A 112 -26.63 17.23 9.85
N ASN A 113 -26.18 16.76 11.01
CA ASN A 113 -25.90 17.64 12.13
C ASN A 113 -24.59 18.41 11.83
N LEU A 114 -24.69 19.71 11.56
CA LEU A 114 -23.58 20.51 11.01
C LEU A 114 -22.38 20.57 11.96
N SER A 115 -22.61 20.76 13.25
CA SER A 115 -21.53 20.78 14.24
C SER A 115 -20.90 19.40 14.43
N SER A 116 -21.72 18.34 14.45
CA SER A 116 -21.21 16.97 14.51
C SER A 116 -20.35 16.63 13.29
N VAL A 117 -20.82 16.90 12.08
CA VAL A 117 -20.09 16.59 10.84
C VAL A 117 -18.81 17.43 10.73
N GLY A 118 -18.88 18.72 11.04
CA GLY A 118 -17.72 19.62 10.99
C GLY A 118 -16.61 19.20 11.96
N VAL A 119 -16.97 19.01 13.23
CA VAL A 119 -15.98 18.70 14.27
C VAL A 119 -15.54 17.23 14.23
N SER A 120 -16.42 16.29 13.89
CA SER A 120 -16.02 14.90 13.58
C SER A 120 -15.12 14.83 12.33
N GLY A 121 -15.36 15.72 11.36
CA GLY A 121 -14.49 15.90 10.20
C GLY A 121 -13.08 16.33 10.62
N LEU A 122 -12.96 17.31 11.51
CA LEU A 122 -11.66 17.73 12.08
C LEU A 122 -10.99 16.61 12.87
N TYR A 123 -11.75 15.83 13.64
CA TYR A 123 -11.27 14.64 14.34
C TYR A 123 -10.65 13.62 13.37
N TRP A 124 -11.39 13.16 12.36
CA TRP A 124 -10.87 12.21 11.36
C TRP A 124 -9.70 12.80 10.57
N SER A 125 -9.73 14.10 10.31
CA SER A 125 -8.61 14.82 9.69
C SER A 125 -7.35 14.71 10.55
N ALA A 126 -7.43 14.96 11.86
CA ALA A 126 -6.30 14.84 12.77
C ALA A 126 -5.75 13.40 12.83
N VAL A 127 -6.63 12.40 12.88
CA VAL A 127 -6.22 10.98 12.86
C VAL A 127 -5.42 10.66 11.60
N TYR A 128 -5.97 10.93 10.41
CA TYR A 128 -5.29 10.62 9.16
C TYR A 128 -4.05 11.49 8.93
N LEU A 129 -4.09 12.75 9.36
CA LEU A 129 -2.98 13.70 9.24
C LEU A 129 -1.75 13.25 10.03
N SER A 130 -1.94 12.64 11.20
CA SER A 130 -0.85 12.14 12.05
C SER A 130 0.04 11.10 11.34
N ILE A 131 -0.56 10.20 10.57
CA ILE A 131 0.15 9.21 9.75
C ILE A 131 0.62 9.86 8.45
N ALA A 132 -0.25 10.63 7.78
CA ALA A 132 0.01 11.20 6.47
C ALA A 132 1.20 12.16 6.46
N ILE A 133 1.41 12.94 7.52
CA ILE A 133 2.58 13.83 7.64
C ILE A 133 3.88 13.05 7.79
N GLY A 134 3.90 11.99 8.62
CA GLY A 134 5.06 11.14 8.76
C GLY A 134 5.44 10.48 7.43
N LEU A 135 4.45 9.96 6.71
CA LEU A 135 4.63 9.42 5.35
C LEU A 135 5.07 10.48 4.34
N THR A 136 4.54 11.70 4.42
CA THR A 136 4.92 12.80 3.51
C THR A 136 6.35 13.22 3.73
N LEU A 137 6.79 13.29 5.00
CA LEU A 137 8.15 13.67 5.35
C LEU A 137 9.16 12.62 4.91
N THR A 138 8.87 11.34 5.15
CA THR A 138 9.68 10.21 4.67
C THR A 138 9.74 10.18 3.15
N TYR A 139 8.61 10.31 2.45
CA TYR A 139 8.61 10.30 0.99
C TYR A 139 9.35 11.51 0.40
N LYS A 140 9.17 12.71 0.96
CA LYS A 140 9.81 13.94 0.46
C LYS A 140 11.33 13.81 0.42
N VAL A 141 11.92 13.21 1.46
CA VAL A 141 13.38 13.12 1.61
C VAL A 141 13.92 11.78 1.07
N GLN A 142 13.22 10.67 1.29
CA GLN A 142 13.71 9.32 1.01
C GLN A 142 13.12 8.69 -0.27
N ARG A 143 12.08 9.30 -0.87
CA ARG A 143 11.47 8.90 -2.15
C ARG A 143 10.89 7.48 -2.20
N TYR A 144 10.33 6.99 -1.10
CA TYR A 144 9.53 5.75 -1.07
C TYR A 144 8.40 5.86 -0.03
N ALA A 145 7.34 5.06 -0.19
CA ALA A 145 6.25 4.99 0.77
C ALA A 145 6.57 3.99 1.89
N ASN A 146 6.62 4.46 3.14
CA ASN A 146 6.96 3.65 4.31
C ASN A 146 5.71 3.00 4.94
N PHE A 147 5.40 1.75 4.60
CA PHE A 147 4.23 1.05 5.16
C PHE A 147 4.32 0.78 6.67
N ALA A 148 5.51 0.85 7.27
CA ALA A 148 5.67 0.74 8.73
C ALA A 148 5.20 1.98 9.50
N GLN A 149 4.83 3.08 8.83
CA GLN A 149 4.49 4.33 9.49
C GLN A 149 3.29 4.20 10.44
N ALA A 150 2.26 3.43 10.06
CA ALA A 150 1.11 3.23 10.95
C ALA A 150 1.43 2.36 12.16
N GLU A 151 2.46 1.50 12.09
CA GLU A 151 2.95 0.79 13.28
C GLU A 151 3.62 1.75 14.26
N MET A 152 4.28 2.81 13.78
CA MET A 152 4.82 3.86 14.67
C MET A 152 3.70 4.53 15.47
N MET A 153 2.54 4.70 14.86
CA MET A 153 1.37 5.23 15.56
C MET A 153 0.91 4.27 16.65
N LEU A 154 0.76 2.98 16.33
CA LEU A 154 0.36 1.97 17.31
C LEU A 154 1.37 1.85 18.46
N PHE A 155 2.66 1.87 18.17
CA PHE A 155 3.69 1.93 19.21
C PHE A 155 3.49 3.12 20.14
N GLY A 156 3.15 4.30 19.60
CA GLY A 156 2.81 5.47 20.40
C GLY A 156 1.57 5.26 21.29
N SER A 157 0.52 4.60 20.77
CA SER A 157 -0.66 4.21 21.55
C SER A 157 -0.30 3.25 22.70
N TYR A 158 0.56 2.28 22.46
CA TYR A 158 1.02 1.33 23.48
C TYR A 158 2.01 1.95 24.48
N VAL A 159 2.79 2.96 24.08
CA VAL A 159 3.55 3.79 25.02
C VAL A 159 2.60 4.52 25.99
N ALA A 160 1.47 5.04 25.52
CA ALA A 160 0.48 5.65 26.40
C ALA A 160 -0.14 4.64 27.39
N LEU A 161 -0.49 3.44 26.92
CA LEU A 161 -1.01 2.35 27.78
C LEU A 161 0.00 1.90 28.83
N THR A 162 1.26 1.70 28.44
CA THR A 162 2.32 1.30 29.39
C THR A 162 2.59 2.38 30.43
N LEU A 163 2.54 3.66 30.06
CA LEU A 163 2.63 4.75 31.02
C LEU A 163 1.43 4.79 31.97
N MET A 164 0.21 4.59 31.48
CA MET A 164 -1.00 4.52 32.32
C MET A 164 -0.88 3.44 33.41
N TRP A 165 -0.29 2.30 33.08
CA TRP A 165 -0.07 1.20 34.03
C TRP A 165 1.22 1.31 34.84
N SER A 166 2.03 2.37 34.64
CA SER A 166 3.21 2.60 35.46
C SER A 166 2.85 3.04 36.88
N ASP A 167 3.71 2.76 37.85
CA ASP A 167 3.44 3.08 39.26
C ASP A 167 3.26 4.58 39.50
N ARG A 168 3.89 5.44 38.67
CA ARG A 168 3.74 6.89 38.73
C ARG A 168 2.36 7.37 38.31
N PHE A 169 1.82 6.86 37.20
CA PHE A 169 0.60 7.41 36.58
C PHE A 169 -0.66 6.56 36.81
N PHE A 170 -0.52 5.33 37.29
CA PHE A 170 -1.66 4.49 37.64
C PHE A 170 -2.58 5.12 38.69
N PRO A 171 -2.07 5.75 39.78
CA PRO A 171 -2.93 6.42 40.76
C PRO A 171 -3.80 7.53 40.14
N ILE A 172 -3.27 8.25 39.15
CA ILE A 172 -3.99 9.31 38.42
C ILE A 172 -5.08 8.69 37.54
N SER A 173 -4.75 7.67 36.75
CA SER A 173 -5.73 7.05 35.85
C SER A 173 -6.87 6.32 36.58
N ASN A 174 -6.62 5.83 37.80
CA ASN A 174 -7.59 5.13 38.64
C ASN A 174 -8.22 6.03 39.73
N ALA A 175 -7.93 7.34 39.73
CA ALA A 175 -8.47 8.28 40.70
C ALA A 175 -10.01 8.25 40.73
N ALA A 176 -10.59 8.62 41.88
CA ALA A 176 -12.04 8.79 41.96
C ALA A 176 -12.48 9.95 41.06
N LYS A 177 -13.71 9.88 40.57
CA LYS A 177 -14.29 10.94 39.75
C LYS A 177 -14.51 12.17 40.61
N ASP A 178 -13.80 13.26 40.33
CA ASP A 178 -13.88 14.52 41.06
C ASP A 178 -14.36 15.69 40.17
N GLY A 179 -14.48 15.45 38.87
CA GLY A 179 -14.93 16.44 37.89
C GLY A 179 -13.83 17.35 37.37
N ILE A 180 -12.57 17.15 37.80
CA ILE A 180 -11.41 17.95 37.41
C ILE A 180 -10.51 17.11 36.51
N LEU A 181 -10.37 17.54 35.25
CA LEU A 181 -9.54 16.80 34.30
C LEU A 181 -8.05 16.90 34.64
N ASN A 182 -7.41 15.76 34.85
CA ASN A 182 -5.97 15.69 34.94
C ASN A 182 -5.34 15.54 33.55
N TRP A 183 -4.42 16.45 33.20
CA TRP A 183 -3.72 16.49 31.91
C TRP A 183 -2.32 15.87 31.94
N GLU A 184 -1.79 15.54 33.13
CA GLU A 184 -0.40 15.11 33.29
C GLU A 184 -0.12 13.85 32.46
N LEU A 185 -0.94 12.80 32.61
CA LEU A 185 -0.74 11.54 31.92
C LEU A 185 -0.85 11.67 30.39
N ILE A 186 -1.81 12.47 29.86
CA ILE A 186 -1.95 12.63 28.40
C ILE A 186 -0.80 13.45 27.79
N ILE A 187 -0.27 14.44 28.52
CA ILE A 187 0.88 15.23 28.06
C ILE A 187 2.16 14.38 28.05
N TRP A 188 2.43 13.68 29.15
CA TRP A 188 3.61 12.81 29.24
C TRP A 188 3.53 11.62 28.29
N SER A 189 2.34 11.07 28.04
CA SER A 189 2.17 10.02 27.05
C SER A 189 2.47 10.53 25.64
N GLY A 190 2.02 11.73 25.28
CA GLY A 190 2.35 12.37 24.01
C GLY A 190 3.86 12.57 23.83
N ILE A 191 4.53 13.20 24.80
CA ILE A 191 5.98 13.50 24.73
C ILE A 191 6.79 12.20 24.67
N SER A 192 6.49 11.23 25.54
CA SER A 192 7.20 9.95 25.58
C SER A 192 6.98 9.15 24.30
N ALA A 193 5.75 9.14 23.77
CA ALA A 193 5.47 8.51 22.50
C ALA A 193 6.30 9.15 21.37
N PHE A 194 6.34 10.48 21.28
CA PHE A 194 7.16 11.17 20.29
C PHE A 194 8.63 10.76 20.34
N LEU A 195 9.21 10.71 21.55
CA LEU A 195 10.63 10.39 21.73
C LEU A 195 10.92 8.91 21.46
N ILE A 196 10.12 8.01 22.02
CA ILE A 196 10.33 6.56 21.90
C ILE A 196 10.11 6.10 20.46
N THR A 197 9.03 6.54 19.79
CA THR A 197 8.79 6.15 18.41
C THR A 197 9.74 6.86 17.45
N GLY A 198 10.14 8.09 17.75
CA GLY A 198 11.22 8.78 17.03
C GLY A 198 12.53 7.98 17.08
N PHE A 199 12.93 7.52 18.27
CA PHE A 199 14.12 6.70 18.44
C PHE A 199 13.98 5.34 17.74
N LEU A 200 12.82 4.69 17.84
CA LEU A 200 12.54 3.46 17.11
C LEU A 200 12.68 3.65 15.59
N GLY A 201 12.17 4.77 15.06
CA GLY A 201 12.35 5.18 13.67
C GLY A 201 13.82 5.33 13.26
N LEU A 202 14.65 5.93 14.12
CA LEU A 202 16.11 6.01 13.91
C LEU A 202 16.78 4.64 13.86
N VAL A 203 16.41 3.75 14.78
CA VAL A 203 16.97 2.40 14.88
C VAL A 203 16.65 1.62 13.60
N ILE A 204 15.40 1.67 13.14
CA ILE A 204 14.96 1.01 11.92
C ILE A 204 15.66 1.58 10.69
N ASP A 205 15.77 2.91 10.60
CA ASP A 205 16.51 3.56 9.52
C ASP A 205 17.96 3.07 9.46
N LYS A 206 18.64 3.01 10.60
CA LYS A 206 20.05 2.61 10.70
C LYS A 206 20.27 1.12 10.40
N ILE A 207 19.38 0.25 10.88
CA ILE A 207 19.50 -1.22 10.75
C ILE A 207 19.06 -1.69 9.36
N VAL A 208 17.96 -1.14 8.86
CA VAL A 208 17.28 -1.64 7.66
C VAL A 208 17.52 -0.71 6.47
N TYR A 209 16.97 0.50 6.51
CA TYR A 209 16.88 1.35 5.32
C TYR A 209 18.25 1.86 4.84
N LYS A 210 19.16 2.19 5.76
CA LYS A 210 20.54 2.55 5.45
C LYS A 210 21.25 1.47 4.64
N ARG A 211 21.08 0.20 5.00
CA ARG A 211 21.70 -0.93 4.29
C ARG A 211 21.18 -1.04 2.85
N PHE A 212 19.89 -0.81 2.65
CA PHE A 212 19.30 -0.80 1.31
C PHE A 212 19.71 0.43 0.49
N ARG A 213 19.78 1.61 1.10
CA ARG A 213 20.30 2.83 0.44
C ARG A 213 21.72 2.62 -0.06
N ASN A 214 22.59 2.05 0.76
CA ASN A 214 23.98 1.77 0.40
C ASN A 214 24.12 0.78 -0.77
N LYS A 215 23.13 -0.09 -0.97
CA LYS A 215 23.08 -1.03 -2.11
C LYS A 215 22.39 -0.44 -3.35
N MET A 216 22.05 0.86 -3.36
CA MET A 216 21.37 1.57 -4.44
C MET A 216 20.12 0.83 -4.96
N VAL A 217 19.35 0.26 -4.02
CA VAL A 217 18.18 -0.53 -4.39
C VAL A 217 17.04 0.39 -4.82
N THR A 218 16.21 -0.07 -5.75
CA THR A 218 15.06 0.69 -6.25
C THR A 218 14.06 1.05 -5.14
N PRO A 219 13.34 2.18 -5.25
CA PRO A 219 12.32 2.59 -4.27
C PRO A 219 11.27 1.50 -3.98
N GLN A 220 10.92 0.70 -4.98
CA GLN A 220 9.99 -0.42 -4.85
C GLN A 220 10.44 -1.45 -3.79
N VAL A 221 11.72 -1.81 -3.78
CA VAL A 221 12.25 -2.76 -2.80
C VAL A 221 12.30 -2.12 -1.41
N MET A 222 12.53 -0.81 -1.32
CA MET A 222 12.45 -0.08 -0.06
C MET A 222 11.02 -0.09 0.51
N MET A 223 10.00 0.06 -0.34
CA MET A 223 8.59 -0.10 0.05
C MET A 223 8.31 -1.52 0.55
N ILE A 224 8.79 -2.55 -0.15
CA ILE A 224 8.64 -3.95 0.26
C ILE A 224 9.35 -4.21 1.60
N ALA A 225 10.56 -3.67 1.79
CA ALA A 225 11.28 -3.78 3.06
C ALA A 225 10.48 -3.14 4.20
N SER A 226 9.82 -2.01 3.96
CA SER A 226 8.96 -1.37 4.97
C SER A 226 7.75 -2.22 5.40
N LEU A 227 7.24 -3.08 4.51
CA LEU A 227 6.23 -4.08 4.89
C LEU A 227 6.79 -5.16 5.81
N GLY A 228 8.00 -5.65 5.52
CA GLY A 228 8.71 -6.58 6.41
C GLY A 228 8.93 -5.98 7.80
N VAL A 229 9.33 -4.71 7.86
CA VAL A 229 9.44 -3.95 9.12
C VAL A 229 8.08 -3.85 9.82
N SER A 230 7.01 -3.50 9.10
CA SER A 230 5.66 -3.40 9.64
C SER A 230 5.21 -4.72 10.29
N MET A 231 5.44 -5.87 9.64
CA MET A 231 5.11 -7.19 10.17
C MET A 231 5.85 -7.50 11.46
N ILE A 232 7.15 -7.17 11.53
CA ILE A 232 7.96 -7.34 12.76
C ILE A 232 7.41 -6.47 13.88
N LEU A 233 7.19 -5.18 13.61
CA LEU A 233 6.69 -4.23 14.61
C LEU A 233 5.32 -4.65 15.14
N ARG A 234 4.39 -4.99 14.25
CA ARG A 234 3.06 -5.46 14.66
C ARG A 234 3.12 -6.74 15.47
N ALA A 235 3.95 -7.69 15.05
CA ALA A 235 4.13 -8.94 15.78
C ALA A 235 4.71 -8.71 17.18
N LEU A 236 5.66 -7.78 17.34
CA LEU A 236 6.17 -7.41 18.66
C LEU A 236 5.07 -6.82 19.56
N LEU A 237 4.19 -5.99 19.01
CA LEU A 237 3.04 -5.47 19.76
C LEU A 237 2.09 -6.59 20.18
N TYR A 238 1.75 -7.51 19.27
CA TYR A 238 0.92 -8.68 19.61
C TYR A 238 1.55 -9.60 20.66
N ILE A 239 2.85 -9.83 20.57
CA ILE A 239 3.56 -10.67 21.51
C ILE A 239 3.56 -10.01 22.91
N ARG A 240 3.74 -8.69 23.00
CA ARG A 240 3.79 -7.99 24.30
C ARG A 240 2.41 -7.67 24.88
N PHE A 241 1.43 -7.33 24.05
CA PHE A 241 0.11 -6.80 24.44
C PHE A 241 -1.06 -7.71 24.10
N SER A 242 -0.82 -8.90 23.56
CA SER A 242 -1.86 -9.83 23.11
C SER A 242 -2.76 -9.23 22.00
N ALA A 243 -3.80 -9.97 21.62
CA ALA A 243 -4.83 -9.52 20.69
C ALA A 243 -6.01 -8.81 21.39
N SER A 244 -5.96 -8.68 22.72
CA SER A 244 -6.99 -7.99 23.49
C SER A 244 -7.01 -6.50 23.17
N THR A 245 -8.20 -5.93 23.24
CA THR A 245 -8.42 -4.50 23.07
C THR A 245 -8.22 -3.81 24.41
N HIS A 246 -7.38 -2.79 24.43
CA HIS A 246 -7.13 -1.98 25.62
C HIS A 246 -7.45 -0.53 25.31
N ARG A 247 -7.94 0.21 26.30
CA ARG A 247 -8.25 1.62 26.15
C ARG A 247 -7.38 2.43 27.10
N PHE A 248 -6.74 3.45 26.56
CA PHE A 248 -5.98 4.39 27.38
C PHE A 248 -6.96 5.37 28.02
N ILE A 249 -6.86 5.52 29.34
CA ILE A 249 -7.71 6.38 30.15
C ILE A 249 -6.75 7.28 30.92
N PRO A 250 -6.51 8.52 30.44
CA PRO A 250 -5.63 9.46 31.13
C PRO A 250 -6.07 9.74 32.56
N ASP A 251 -7.39 9.79 32.76
CA ASP A 251 -8.06 9.99 34.03
C ASP A 251 -9.53 9.57 33.84
N ARG A 252 -10.19 9.09 34.90
CA ARG A 252 -11.55 8.54 34.85
C ARG A 252 -12.59 9.58 34.43
N ASP A 253 -12.34 10.86 34.69
CA ASP A 253 -13.26 11.93 34.33
C ASP A 253 -13.29 12.23 32.82
N TRP A 254 -12.27 11.82 32.08
CA TRP A 254 -12.28 11.85 30.61
C TRP A 254 -13.33 10.93 29.98
N ARG A 255 -13.91 10.00 30.75
CA ARG A 255 -14.96 9.08 30.31
C ARG A 255 -16.36 9.55 30.62
N LEU A 256 -16.52 10.66 31.34
CA LEU A 256 -17.83 11.18 31.65
C LEU A 256 -18.52 11.66 30.37
N THR A 257 -19.80 11.34 30.24
CA THR A 257 -20.64 11.87 29.15
C THR A 257 -20.79 13.39 29.23
N THR A 258 -20.57 13.97 30.43
CA THR A 258 -20.55 15.42 30.68
C THR A 258 -19.21 16.08 30.33
N ALA A 259 -18.16 15.31 30.03
CA ALA A 259 -16.84 15.83 29.66
C ALA A 259 -16.79 16.24 28.18
N THR A 260 -17.69 17.15 27.80
CA THR A 260 -17.91 17.62 26.44
C THR A 260 -17.94 19.14 26.40
N PHE A 261 -17.51 19.71 25.27
CA PHE A 261 -17.91 21.06 24.88
C PHE A 261 -19.22 20.97 24.12
N ASP A 262 -20.27 21.60 24.63
CA ASP A 262 -21.54 21.69 23.95
C ASP A 262 -21.48 22.75 22.87
N ILE A 263 -21.59 22.32 21.62
CA ILE A 263 -21.53 23.18 20.45
C ILE A 263 -22.96 23.31 19.92
N PRO A 264 -23.53 24.54 19.90
CA PRO A 264 -24.81 24.79 19.25
C PRO A 264 -24.79 24.24 17.83
N THR A 265 -25.88 23.61 17.41
CA THR A 265 -25.93 22.96 16.10
C THR A 265 -27.28 23.13 15.45
N GLU A 266 -27.25 23.14 14.13
CA GLU A 266 -28.41 23.01 13.27
C GLU A 266 -28.33 21.65 12.56
N GLN A 267 -29.47 21.09 12.21
CA GLN A 267 -29.56 19.87 11.42
C GLN A 267 -30.08 20.21 10.03
N LEU A 268 -29.23 20.03 9.03
CA LEU A 268 -29.60 20.08 7.63
C LEU A 268 -30.20 18.73 7.24
N GLN A 269 -31.49 18.72 6.89
CA GLN A 269 -32.18 17.56 6.36
C GLN A 269 -32.23 17.65 4.84
N ILE A 270 -31.65 16.67 4.14
CA ILE A 270 -31.75 16.56 2.69
C ILE A 270 -32.72 15.43 2.35
N HIS A 271 -33.80 15.76 1.65
CA HIS A 271 -34.83 14.83 1.23
C HIS A 271 -34.59 14.43 -0.23
N LEU A 272 -34.30 13.17 -0.49
CA LEU A 272 -34.08 12.64 -1.85
C LEU A 272 -35.18 11.66 -2.25
N GLY A 273 -35.38 11.49 -3.55
CA GLY A 273 -36.34 10.54 -4.11
C GLY A 273 -37.74 11.11 -4.30
N ASN A 274 -38.75 10.27 -4.09
CA ASN A 274 -40.16 10.64 -4.25
C ASN A 274 -40.62 11.53 -3.08
N ARG A 275 -40.70 12.85 -3.32
CA ARG A 275 -41.03 13.87 -2.30
C ARG A 275 -42.49 14.29 -2.44
N ILE A 276 -43.26 14.19 -1.35
CA ILE A 276 -44.64 14.69 -1.27
C ILE A 276 -44.66 15.84 -0.27
N ASN A 277 -44.84 17.08 -0.73
CA ASN A 277 -44.94 18.29 0.10
C ASN A 277 -43.76 18.56 1.06
N VAL A 278 -42.57 18.04 0.75
CA VAL A 278 -41.34 18.32 1.52
C VAL A 278 -40.27 18.92 0.59
N PRO A 279 -39.60 20.02 0.97
CA PRO A 279 -38.54 20.62 0.15
C PRO A 279 -37.30 19.71 0.04
N LEU A 280 -36.44 19.97 -0.95
CA LEU A 280 -35.16 19.24 -1.10
C LEU A 280 -34.27 19.34 0.14
N MET A 281 -34.25 20.51 0.76
CA MET A 281 -33.43 20.83 1.92
C MET A 281 -34.29 21.55 2.94
N ASP A 282 -34.17 21.14 4.20
CA ASP A 282 -34.81 21.79 5.34
C ASP A 282 -33.80 21.96 6.48
N PHE A 283 -33.91 23.03 7.24
CA PHE A 283 -33.04 23.32 8.38
C PHE A 283 -33.84 23.23 9.67
N VAL A 284 -33.56 22.19 10.46
CA VAL A 284 -34.13 22.02 11.79
C VAL A 284 -33.21 22.72 12.79
N THR A 285 -33.73 23.80 13.38
CA THR A 285 -33.00 24.63 14.35
C THR A 285 -33.19 24.15 15.80
N THR A 286 -34.22 23.35 16.07
CA THR A 286 -34.51 22.84 17.42
C THR A 286 -33.82 21.49 17.62
N VAL A 287 -32.50 21.51 17.80
CA VAL A 287 -31.68 20.29 17.97
C VAL A 287 -30.83 20.43 19.21
N ASN A 288 -30.66 19.34 19.96
CA ASN A 288 -29.77 19.33 21.11
C ASN A 288 -28.34 19.72 20.69
N PRO A 289 -27.63 20.53 21.50
CA PRO A 289 -26.23 20.85 21.26
C PRO A 289 -25.40 19.57 21.08
N TYR A 290 -24.41 19.64 20.20
CA TYR A 290 -23.50 18.52 19.98
C TYR A 290 -22.37 18.55 21.02
N GLY A 291 -22.34 17.56 21.90
CA GLY A 291 -21.28 17.39 22.89
C GLY A 291 -20.00 16.84 22.26
N PHE A 292 -19.00 17.71 22.04
CA PHE A 292 -17.68 17.29 21.54
C PHE A 292 -16.73 17.00 22.70
N SER A 293 -16.38 15.72 22.88
CA SER A 293 -15.54 15.26 24.01
C SER A 293 -14.16 15.91 24.04
N TYR A 294 -13.70 16.26 25.25
CA TYR A 294 -12.36 16.82 25.49
C TYR A 294 -11.22 15.95 24.97
N SER A 295 -11.38 14.61 24.99
CA SER A 295 -10.44 13.65 24.38
C SER A 295 -10.22 13.91 22.89
N LYS A 296 -11.30 14.20 22.15
CA LYS A 296 -11.24 14.51 20.72
C LYS A 296 -10.62 15.88 20.47
N VAL A 297 -10.89 16.87 21.33
CA VAL A 297 -10.24 18.19 21.26
C VAL A 297 -8.73 18.07 21.45
N ALA A 298 -8.29 17.33 22.47
CA ALA A 298 -6.88 17.12 22.77
C ALA A 298 -6.14 16.52 21.56
N LEU A 299 -6.74 15.53 20.87
CA LEU A 299 -6.21 14.98 19.63
C LEU A 299 -6.09 16.05 18.53
N VAL A 300 -7.18 16.77 18.23
CA VAL A 300 -7.21 17.77 17.16
C VAL A 300 -6.18 18.87 17.43
N ALA A 301 -6.24 19.50 18.61
CA ALA A 301 -5.33 20.55 19.00
C ALA A 301 -3.87 20.07 19.02
N GLY A 302 -3.62 18.89 19.59
CA GLY A 302 -2.30 18.28 19.66
C GLY A 302 -1.71 18.03 18.29
N ILE A 303 -2.44 17.36 17.38
CA ILE A 303 -1.95 17.05 16.04
C ILE A 303 -1.71 18.32 15.25
N PHE A 304 -2.70 19.20 15.10
CA PHE A 304 -2.54 20.43 14.32
C PHE A 304 -1.44 21.33 14.91
N GLY A 305 -1.29 21.38 16.24
CA GLY A 305 -0.17 22.02 16.92
C GLY A 305 1.19 21.42 16.54
N ALA A 306 1.32 20.10 16.55
CA ALA A 306 2.52 19.40 16.13
C ALA A 306 2.85 19.66 14.64
N VAL A 307 1.84 19.75 13.78
CA VAL A 307 2.01 20.11 12.36
C VAL A 307 2.52 21.53 12.20
N ILE A 308 1.95 22.49 12.93
CA ILE A 308 2.37 23.90 12.91
C ILE A 308 3.82 24.00 13.37
N LEU A 309 4.20 23.28 14.43
CA LEU A 309 5.57 23.21 14.93
C LEU A 309 6.52 22.58 13.89
N LEU A 310 6.10 21.51 13.20
CA LEU A 310 6.86 20.93 12.10
C LEU A 310 7.03 21.92 10.95
N LEU A 311 5.98 22.65 10.56
CA LEU A 311 6.06 23.66 9.50
C LEU A 311 7.01 24.79 9.88
N PHE A 312 6.97 25.24 11.13
CA PHE A 312 7.93 26.20 11.66
C PHE A 312 9.36 25.65 11.56
N LEU A 313 9.58 24.41 12.00
CA LEU A 313 10.88 23.74 11.91
C LEU A 313 11.37 23.70 10.45
N LEU A 314 10.54 23.27 9.51
CA LEU A 314 10.94 23.10 8.11
C LEU A 314 11.21 24.42 7.37
N HIS A 315 10.50 25.49 7.72
CA HIS A 315 10.65 26.78 7.03
C HIS A 315 11.67 27.71 7.69
N ARG A 316 11.82 27.64 9.02
CA ARG A 316 12.63 28.60 9.78
C ARG A 316 13.99 28.06 10.23
N THR A 317 14.18 26.74 10.33
CA THR A 317 15.44 26.18 10.87
C THR A 317 16.46 25.80 9.78
N SER A 318 17.72 25.64 10.19
CA SER A 318 18.79 25.10 9.34
C SER A 318 18.53 23.65 8.92
N LEU A 319 18.02 22.82 9.83
CA LEU A 319 17.63 21.43 9.55
C LEU A 319 16.59 21.39 8.43
N GLY A 320 15.57 22.25 8.49
CA GLY A 320 14.54 22.37 7.46
C GLY A 320 15.08 22.80 6.08
N ARG A 321 16.10 23.67 6.05
CA ARG A 321 16.80 24.04 4.81
C ARG A 321 17.57 22.86 4.21
N GLN A 322 18.30 22.12 5.04
CA GLN A 322 19.06 20.95 4.62
C GLN A 322 18.14 19.81 4.13
N MET A 323 17.02 19.56 4.82
CA MET A 323 16.01 18.59 4.38
C MET A 323 15.45 18.92 2.99
N ARG A 324 15.16 20.20 2.72
CA ARG A 324 14.70 20.64 1.40
C ARG A 324 15.76 20.45 0.32
N ALA A 325 17.02 20.81 0.61
CA ALA A 325 18.12 20.58 -0.33
C ALA A 325 18.30 19.09 -0.67
N VAL A 326 18.26 18.20 0.33
CA VAL A 326 18.35 16.74 0.12
C VAL A 326 17.15 16.19 -0.64
N ALA A 327 15.93 16.69 -0.37
CA ALA A 327 14.72 16.28 -1.07
C ALA A 327 14.80 16.62 -2.58
N ASP A 328 15.31 17.81 -2.90
CA ASP A 328 15.48 18.26 -4.29
C ASP A 328 16.54 17.43 -5.00
N ASN A 329 17.76 17.38 -4.45
CA ASN A 329 18.85 16.56 -4.99
C ASN A 329 19.85 16.18 -3.88
N SER A 330 19.82 14.89 -3.49
CA SER A 330 20.71 14.34 -2.48
C SER A 330 22.19 14.46 -2.84
N ASP A 331 22.53 14.28 -4.11
CA ASP A 331 23.92 14.24 -4.57
C ASP A 331 24.53 15.65 -4.61
N LEU A 332 23.76 16.64 -5.06
CA LEU A 332 24.14 18.06 -5.03
C LEU A 332 24.21 18.59 -3.59
N ALA A 333 23.30 18.14 -2.72
CA ALA A 333 23.34 18.47 -1.31
C ALA A 333 24.62 17.91 -0.66
N ALA A 334 24.99 16.66 -0.98
CA ALA A 334 26.22 16.03 -0.51
C ALA A 334 27.47 16.80 -0.97
N SER A 335 27.53 17.23 -2.24
CA SER A 335 28.66 18.02 -2.75
C SER A 335 28.75 19.41 -2.11
N SER A 336 27.64 19.93 -1.58
CA SER A 336 27.56 21.20 -0.85
C SER A 336 27.90 21.05 0.65
N GLY A 337 28.41 19.90 1.08
CA GLY A 337 28.80 19.63 2.47
C GLY A 337 27.67 19.20 3.41
N ILE A 338 26.47 18.91 2.88
CA ILE A 338 25.34 18.43 3.69
C ILE A 338 25.48 16.92 3.92
N HIS A 339 25.51 16.49 5.19
CA HIS A 339 25.50 15.07 5.54
C HIS A 339 24.12 14.43 5.27
N VAL A 340 23.91 13.94 4.05
CA VAL A 340 22.65 13.33 3.58
C VAL A 340 22.14 12.23 4.53
N GLU A 341 23.03 11.35 5.01
CA GLU A 341 22.64 10.26 5.91
C GLU A 341 22.11 10.77 7.25
N ARG A 342 22.67 11.86 7.79
CA ARG A 342 22.16 12.49 9.02
C ARG A 342 20.78 13.09 8.77
N ILE A 343 20.55 13.65 7.59
CA ILE A 343 19.22 14.17 7.19
C ILE A 343 18.21 13.04 7.06
N HIS A 344 18.57 11.90 6.46
CA HIS A 344 17.69 10.72 6.41
C HIS A 344 17.29 10.23 7.79
N SER A 345 18.25 10.11 8.71
CA SER A 345 17.98 9.69 10.09
C SER A 345 17.13 10.72 10.84
N SER A 346 17.44 12.02 10.78
CA SER A 346 16.61 13.06 11.40
C SER A 346 15.17 13.08 10.85
N THR A 347 15.01 12.81 9.55
CA THR A 347 13.70 12.63 8.91
C THR A 347 12.96 11.43 9.50
N ALA A 348 13.65 10.29 9.68
CA ALA A 348 13.07 9.08 10.26
C ALA A 348 12.64 9.30 11.72
N PHE A 349 13.42 10.05 12.51
CA PHE A 349 13.05 10.44 13.87
C PHE A 349 11.80 11.31 13.89
N LEU A 350 11.80 12.43 13.16
CA LEU A 350 10.69 13.40 13.18
C LEU A 350 9.39 12.78 12.65
N SER A 351 9.46 11.99 11.59
CA SER A 351 8.28 11.32 11.02
C SER A 351 7.68 10.32 11.99
N SER A 352 8.49 9.40 12.52
CA SER A 352 8.02 8.38 13.47
C SER A 352 7.55 8.99 14.78
N GLY A 353 8.21 10.04 15.25
CA GLY A 353 7.83 10.78 16.46
C GLY A 353 6.47 11.44 16.34
N ILE A 354 6.21 12.22 15.28
CA ILE A 354 4.90 12.88 15.09
C ILE A 354 3.77 11.86 14.97
N THR A 355 4.02 10.76 14.26
CA THR A 355 3.02 9.70 14.12
C THR A 355 2.77 8.96 15.44
N GLY A 356 3.81 8.68 16.24
CA GLY A 356 3.66 8.09 17.57
C GLY A 356 2.95 9.02 18.56
N PHE A 357 3.27 10.32 18.54
CA PHE A 357 2.53 11.34 19.29
C PHE A 357 1.03 11.30 18.99
N GLY A 358 0.67 11.19 17.70
CA GLY A 358 -0.72 11.04 17.29
C GLY A 358 -1.38 9.76 17.81
N GLY A 359 -0.63 8.66 17.84
CA GLY A 359 -1.08 7.40 18.42
C GLY A 359 -1.38 7.47 19.91
N ALA A 360 -0.55 8.17 20.69
CA ALA A 360 -0.77 8.36 22.12
C ALA A 360 -2.07 9.12 22.41
N LEU A 361 -2.33 10.18 21.65
CA LEU A 361 -3.58 10.95 21.76
C LEU A 361 -4.79 10.15 21.27
N LEU A 362 -4.64 9.37 20.20
CA LEU A 362 -5.71 8.53 19.65
C LEU A 362 -6.15 7.43 20.63
N ALA A 363 -5.21 6.90 21.43
CA ALA A 363 -5.48 5.85 22.40
C ALA A 363 -6.52 6.22 23.46
N ALA A 364 -6.68 7.52 23.76
CA ALA A 364 -7.70 8.01 24.69
C ALA A 364 -9.14 7.87 24.12
N ILE A 365 -9.25 7.83 22.79
CA ILE A 365 -10.53 7.89 22.07
C ILE A 365 -10.98 6.51 21.64
N LEU A 366 -10.08 5.75 20.99
CA LEU A 366 -10.40 4.44 20.42
C LEU A 366 -9.78 3.31 21.24
N PRO A 367 -10.47 2.17 21.39
CA PRO A 367 -9.85 0.94 21.85
C PRO A 367 -8.70 0.55 20.90
N ILE A 368 -7.55 0.24 21.47
CA ILE A 368 -6.33 -0.08 20.75
C ILE A 368 -6.15 -1.59 20.72
N ASN A 369 -5.96 -2.10 19.51
CA ASN A 369 -5.44 -3.44 19.23
C ASN A 369 -4.36 -3.32 18.14
N PRO A 370 -3.51 -4.34 17.95
CA PRO A 370 -2.45 -4.26 16.94
C PRO A 370 -2.94 -4.35 15.47
N GLU A 371 -4.22 -4.65 15.20
CA GLU A 371 -4.80 -4.59 13.83
C GLU A 371 -5.07 -3.14 13.36
N LEU A 372 -5.31 -2.21 14.30
CA LEU A 372 -5.83 -0.86 14.02
C LEU A 372 -4.91 -0.02 13.11
N GLY A 373 -3.61 -0.31 13.09
CA GLY A 373 -2.62 0.41 12.29
C GLY A 373 -2.92 0.35 10.79
N LEU A 374 -3.18 -0.83 10.23
CA LEU A 374 -3.42 -0.99 8.79
C LEU A 374 -4.71 -0.30 8.35
N ALA A 375 -5.76 -0.39 9.18
CA ALA A 375 -7.05 0.24 8.93
C ALA A 375 -6.93 1.78 8.79
N LEU A 376 -6.03 2.41 9.55
CA LEU A 376 -5.79 3.86 9.47
C LEU A 376 -4.71 4.25 8.47
N LEU A 377 -3.79 3.35 8.12
CA LEU A 377 -2.76 3.57 7.10
C LEU A 377 -3.36 3.86 5.72
N LEU A 378 -4.39 3.10 5.35
CA LEU A 378 -4.95 3.17 4.01
C LEU A 378 -5.66 4.52 3.74
N PRO A 379 -6.56 5.04 4.60
CA PRO A 379 -7.11 6.38 4.42
C PRO A 379 -6.05 7.49 4.47
N ALA A 380 -4.96 7.30 5.24
CA ALA A 380 -3.83 8.22 5.23
C ALA A 380 -3.11 8.25 3.86
N PHE A 381 -3.08 7.14 3.11
CA PHE A 381 -2.61 7.20 1.72
C PHE A 381 -3.53 8.02 0.82
N ALA A 382 -4.85 7.93 0.99
CA ALA A 382 -5.78 8.79 0.25
C ALA A 382 -5.47 10.28 0.47
N VAL A 383 -5.17 10.66 1.72
CA VAL A 383 -4.74 12.00 2.09
C VAL A 383 -3.46 12.43 1.37
N ILE A 384 -2.42 11.58 1.35
CA ILE A 384 -1.12 11.93 0.74
C ILE A 384 -1.23 12.06 -0.77
N VAL A 385 -1.97 11.14 -1.40
CA VAL A 385 -2.15 11.15 -2.84
C VAL A 385 -2.96 12.39 -3.25
N LEU A 386 -4.03 12.70 -2.52
CA LEU A 386 -4.83 13.92 -2.69
C LEU A 386 -3.98 15.18 -2.51
N GLY A 387 -3.21 15.22 -1.42
CA GLY A 387 -2.32 16.32 -1.05
C GLY A 387 -1.08 16.47 -1.91
N SER A 388 -0.88 15.56 -2.88
CA SER A 388 0.35 15.39 -3.67
C SER A 388 1.53 14.93 -2.81
N ILE A 389 2.12 13.81 -3.21
CA ILE A 389 3.17 13.18 -2.39
C ILE A 389 4.37 14.14 -2.22
N GLY A 390 4.76 14.39 -0.97
CA GLY A 390 5.86 15.26 -0.59
C GLY A 390 5.47 16.72 -0.30
N SER A 391 4.20 17.10 -0.48
CA SER A 391 3.69 18.43 -0.14
C SER A 391 2.98 18.44 1.21
N ILE A 392 3.63 18.99 2.24
CA ILE A 392 3.05 19.07 3.59
C ILE A 392 1.78 19.96 3.61
N PRO A 393 1.75 21.17 3.01
CA PRO A 393 0.53 21.96 2.97
C PRO A 393 -0.62 21.28 2.22
N GLY A 394 -0.29 20.58 1.13
CA GLY A 394 -1.27 19.82 0.37
C GLY A 394 -1.86 18.67 1.19
N VAL A 395 -1.06 17.99 2.00
CA VAL A 395 -1.48 16.91 2.91
C VAL A 395 -2.41 17.41 4.02
N ILE A 396 -2.22 18.62 4.53
CA ILE A 396 -3.15 19.23 5.50
C ILE A 396 -4.54 19.42 4.87
N ILE A 397 -4.58 20.02 3.67
CA ILE A 397 -5.84 20.21 2.93
C ILE A 397 -6.45 18.86 2.57
N GLY A 398 -5.62 17.90 2.15
CA GLY A 398 -6.06 16.55 1.84
C GLY A 398 -6.68 15.85 3.04
N ALA A 399 -6.11 16.01 4.24
CA ALA A 399 -6.64 15.44 5.46
C ALA A 399 -8.00 16.05 5.83
N LEU A 400 -8.13 17.37 5.69
CA LEU A 400 -9.40 18.08 5.91
C LEU A 400 -10.50 17.59 4.97
N ILE A 401 -10.20 17.44 3.67
CA ILE A 401 -11.18 16.96 2.68
C ILE A 401 -11.57 15.50 2.97
N VAL A 402 -10.60 14.61 3.19
CA VAL A 402 -10.86 13.19 3.43
C VAL A 402 -11.56 12.97 4.78
N GLY A 403 -11.18 13.72 5.81
CA GLY A 403 -11.82 13.68 7.12
C GLY A 403 -13.26 14.15 7.08
N LEU A 404 -13.52 15.29 6.41
CA LEU A 404 -14.88 15.78 6.19
C LEU A 404 -15.71 14.81 5.35
N LEU A 405 -15.14 14.24 4.29
CA LEU A 405 -15.79 13.22 3.48
C LEU A 405 -16.19 12.00 4.32
N ARG A 406 -15.28 11.50 5.16
CA ARG A 406 -15.54 10.37 6.06
C ARG A 406 -16.70 10.69 7.01
N ALA A 407 -16.68 11.87 7.63
CA ALA A 407 -17.71 12.31 8.58
C ALA A 407 -19.08 12.56 7.93
N ALA A 408 -19.11 13.16 6.74
CA ALA A 408 -20.35 13.43 6.00
C ALA A 408 -20.94 12.16 5.37
N SER A 409 -20.11 11.18 5.02
CA SER A 409 -20.61 9.96 4.38
C SER A 409 -21.47 9.08 5.28
N GLU A 410 -21.23 9.09 6.59
CA GLU A 410 -21.98 8.27 7.54
C GLU A 410 -23.48 8.61 7.61
N PRO A 411 -23.91 9.85 7.87
CA PRO A 411 -25.33 10.20 7.85
C PRO A 411 -25.97 10.03 6.46
N ALA A 412 -25.21 10.25 5.38
CA ALA A 412 -25.69 10.03 4.01
C ALA A 412 -25.98 8.54 3.75
N LEU A 413 -25.07 7.65 4.18
CA LEU A 413 -25.22 6.21 4.01
C LEU A 413 -26.28 5.61 4.94
N ILE A 414 -26.48 6.16 6.13
CA ILE A 414 -27.60 5.78 7.01
C ILE A 414 -28.93 6.13 6.32
N GLY A 415 -29.07 7.37 5.83
CA GLY A 415 -30.30 7.81 5.15
C GLY A 415 -30.58 6.99 3.89
N ALA A 416 -29.56 6.79 3.04
CA ALA A 416 -29.69 5.99 1.82
C ALA A 416 -29.96 4.51 2.13
N GLY A 417 -29.26 3.96 3.13
CA GLY A 417 -29.40 2.57 3.57
C GLY A 417 -30.79 2.27 4.07
N ASN A 418 -31.35 3.11 4.94
CA ASN A 418 -32.71 2.96 5.45
C ASN A 418 -33.75 2.98 4.33
N ALA A 419 -33.60 3.87 3.34
CA ALA A 419 -34.49 3.92 2.19
C ALA A 419 -34.35 2.71 1.26
N LEU A 420 -33.20 2.03 1.25
CA LEU A 420 -32.93 0.86 0.40
C LEU A 420 -33.07 -0.48 1.14
N ASP A 421 -33.64 -0.49 2.35
CA ASP A 421 -33.72 -1.67 3.24
C ASP A 421 -32.35 -2.30 3.56
N ARG A 422 -31.32 -1.44 3.66
CA ARG A 422 -29.92 -1.80 3.93
C ARG A 422 -29.38 -1.03 5.15
N PRO A 423 -29.76 -1.40 6.38
CA PRO A 423 -29.33 -0.67 7.59
C PRO A 423 -27.80 -0.74 7.81
N ALA A 424 -27.14 -1.77 7.28
CA ALA A 424 -25.67 -1.92 7.37
C ALA A 424 -24.88 -1.03 6.40
N ALA A 425 -25.55 -0.22 5.56
CA ALA A 425 -24.90 0.63 4.57
C ALA A 425 -23.94 1.68 5.17
N SER A 426 -24.14 2.07 6.44
CA SER A 426 -23.23 2.96 7.17
C SER A 426 -21.80 2.41 7.27
N GLY A 427 -21.61 1.08 7.23
CA GLY A 427 -20.28 0.44 7.21
C GLY A 427 -19.45 0.84 6.00
N PHE A 428 -20.07 1.19 4.87
CA PHE A 428 -19.36 1.67 3.68
C PHE A 428 -18.68 3.03 3.89
N ALA A 429 -19.01 3.75 4.95
CA ALA A 429 -18.40 5.03 5.24
C ALA A 429 -16.87 4.90 5.42
N GLU A 430 -16.37 3.74 5.89
CA GLU A 430 -14.93 3.42 5.94
C GLU A 430 -14.28 3.35 4.55
N VAL A 431 -15.07 3.00 3.53
CA VAL A 431 -14.61 2.78 2.16
C VAL A 431 -14.59 4.10 1.36
N MET A 432 -15.34 5.11 1.80
CA MET A 432 -15.54 6.36 1.07
C MET A 432 -14.25 7.12 0.74
N PRO A 433 -13.25 7.22 1.64
CA PRO A 433 -11.94 7.78 1.30
C PRO A 433 -11.28 7.13 0.08
N PHE A 434 -11.45 5.81 -0.11
CA PHE A 434 -10.84 5.07 -1.22
C PHE A 434 -11.58 5.25 -2.54
N ILE A 435 -12.91 5.15 -2.51
CA ILE A 435 -13.75 5.41 -3.68
C ILE A 435 -13.45 6.81 -4.20
N PHE A 436 -13.39 7.75 -3.27
CA PHE A 436 -13.06 9.14 -3.55
C PHE A 436 -11.64 9.31 -4.10
N LEU A 437 -10.64 8.65 -3.52
CA LEU A 437 -9.27 8.64 -4.01
C LEU A 437 -9.19 8.14 -5.46
N ILE A 438 -9.81 7.00 -5.76
CA ILE A 438 -9.79 6.39 -7.09
C ILE A 438 -10.49 7.31 -8.10
N GLY A 439 -11.67 7.82 -7.73
CA GLY A 439 -12.43 8.77 -8.54
C GLY A 439 -11.63 10.04 -8.82
N LEU A 440 -10.94 10.59 -7.83
CA LEU A 440 -10.11 11.76 -8.03
C LEU A 440 -8.86 11.45 -8.87
N LEU A 441 -8.19 10.33 -8.67
CA LEU A 441 -7.04 9.96 -9.49
C LEU A 441 -7.42 9.79 -10.97
N LEU A 442 -8.64 9.32 -11.25
CA LEU A 442 -9.21 9.24 -12.60
C LEU A 442 -9.43 10.62 -13.24
N LEU A 443 -9.79 11.62 -12.43
CA LEU A 443 -10.11 12.98 -12.88
C LEU A 443 -8.89 13.92 -12.88
N ALA A 444 -8.08 13.87 -11.83
CA ALA A 444 -6.96 14.75 -11.51
C ALA A 444 -5.75 13.95 -10.94
N PRO A 445 -5.00 13.22 -11.79
CA PRO A 445 -3.96 12.26 -11.36
C PRO A 445 -2.75 12.89 -10.65
N LYS A 446 -2.53 14.21 -10.81
CA LYS A 446 -1.44 14.94 -10.14
C LYS A 446 -1.80 15.39 -8.71
N GLY A 447 -3.04 15.18 -8.27
CA GLY A 447 -3.54 15.64 -6.97
C GLY A 447 -3.69 17.17 -6.86
N ILE A 448 -4.30 17.62 -5.77
CA ILE A 448 -4.64 19.04 -5.55
C ILE A 448 -3.39 19.85 -5.18
N GLY A 449 -2.45 19.28 -4.43
CA GLY A 449 -1.21 19.96 -4.03
C GLY A 449 -0.40 20.49 -5.21
N SER A 450 -0.28 19.72 -6.31
CA SER A 450 0.38 20.16 -7.53
C SER A 450 -0.31 21.36 -8.18
N ALA A 451 -1.64 21.44 -8.12
CA ALA A 451 -2.39 22.57 -8.66
C ALA A 451 -2.13 23.85 -7.84
N ILE A 452 -2.03 23.72 -6.52
CA ILE A 452 -1.70 24.84 -5.61
C ILE A 452 -0.27 25.34 -5.87
N GLU A 453 0.69 24.43 -6.05
CA GLU A 453 2.07 24.78 -6.36
C GLU A 453 2.17 25.55 -7.68
N ASN A 454 1.54 25.05 -8.73
CA ASN A 454 1.47 25.73 -10.03
C ASN A 454 0.82 27.11 -9.92
N TRP A 455 -0.24 27.25 -9.12
CA TRP A 455 -0.88 28.54 -8.87
C TRP A 455 0.05 29.53 -8.17
N ASN A 456 0.80 29.08 -7.15
CA ASN A 456 1.79 29.91 -6.48
C ASN A 456 2.90 30.36 -7.43
N ILE A 457 3.41 29.45 -8.27
CA ILE A 457 4.41 29.77 -9.29
C ILE A 457 3.84 30.82 -10.26
N GLU A 458 2.61 30.63 -10.74
CA GLU A 458 1.98 31.56 -11.68
C GLU A 458 1.68 32.93 -11.05
N ARG A 459 1.26 32.94 -9.78
CA ARG A 459 1.08 34.17 -8.98
C ARG A 459 2.39 34.92 -8.84
N ILE A 460 3.49 34.23 -8.50
CA ILE A 460 4.83 34.82 -8.38
C ILE A 460 5.30 35.32 -9.75
N ARG A 461 5.11 34.55 -10.82
CA ARG A 461 5.43 34.95 -12.20
C ARG A 461 4.66 36.19 -12.62
N LYS A 462 3.35 36.27 -12.37
CA LYS A 462 2.51 37.45 -12.63
C LYS A 462 2.96 38.66 -11.81
N LYS A 463 3.31 38.46 -10.53
CA LYS A 463 3.86 39.52 -9.67
C LYS A 463 5.21 40.01 -10.19
N ARG A 464 6.09 39.12 -10.68
CA ARG A 464 7.35 39.50 -11.34
C ARG A 464 7.08 40.30 -12.62
N LEU A 465 6.17 39.85 -13.48
CA LEU A 465 5.81 40.54 -14.71
C LEU A 465 5.15 41.90 -14.45
N SER A 466 4.32 42.04 -13.40
CA SER A 466 3.73 43.33 -13.02
C SER A 466 4.76 44.27 -12.41
N THR A 467 5.70 43.76 -11.61
CA THR A 467 6.82 44.53 -11.06
C THR A 467 7.79 44.94 -12.18
N GLN A 468 8.05 44.06 -13.14
CA GLN A 468 8.86 44.36 -14.33
C GLN A 468 8.17 45.43 -15.18
N LYS A 469 6.85 45.36 -15.41
CA LYS A 469 6.07 46.44 -16.05
C LYS A 469 6.07 47.76 -15.27
N ARG A 470 6.12 47.71 -13.93
CA ARG A 470 6.23 48.90 -13.07
C ARG A 470 7.63 49.52 -13.07
N ASN A 471 8.67 48.70 -13.28
CA ASN A 471 10.06 49.12 -13.37
C ASN A 471 10.52 49.43 -14.80
N VAL A 472 9.64 49.30 -15.81
CA VAL A 472 9.83 50.00 -17.08
C VAL A 472 9.48 51.48 -16.83
N PHE A 473 10.42 52.22 -16.23
CA PHE A 473 10.53 53.64 -16.54
C PHE A 473 10.60 53.76 -18.07
N PRO A 474 10.01 54.81 -18.69
CA PRO A 474 10.06 54.97 -20.13
C PRO A 474 11.50 55.26 -20.54
N ILE A 475 12.27 54.20 -20.77
CA ILE A 475 13.64 54.28 -21.26
C ILE A 475 13.64 55.06 -22.57
N LYS A 476 12.56 55.06 -23.37
CA LYS A 476 12.42 55.91 -24.57
C LYS A 476 12.65 57.42 -24.34
N THR A 477 12.40 57.96 -23.14
CA THR A 477 12.68 59.38 -22.84
C THR A 477 14.14 59.59 -22.48
N ILE A 478 14.77 58.62 -21.82
CA ILE A 478 16.20 58.63 -21.45
C ILE A 478 17.07 58.24 -22.67
N GLU A 479 16.60 57.36 -23.55
CA GLU A 479 17.21 56.96 -24.82
C GLU A 479 17.23 58.14 -25.80
N LYS A 480 16.15 58.92 -25.91
CA LYS A 480 16.16 60.17 -26.71
C LYS A 480 17.12 61.22 -26.16
N MET A 481 17.31 61.27 -24.84
CA MET A 481 18.27 62.19 -24.19
C MET A 481 19.73 61.69 -24.37
N LEU A 482 19.96 60.37 -24.27
CA LEU A 482 21.26 59.73 -24.50
C LEU A 482 21.68 59.77 -25.97
N ILE A 483 20.74 59.68 -26.92
CA ILE A 483 21.02 59.82 -28.36
C ILE A 483 21.41 61.26 -28.71
N HIS A 484 20.97 62.26 -27.92
CA HIS A 484 21.43 63.64 -28.08
C HIS A 484 22.82 63.88 -27.47
N ILE A 485 23.18 63.13 -26.42
CA ILE A 485 24.51 63.17 -25.79
C ILE A 485 25.53 62.33 -26.58
N SER A 486 25.10 61.27 -27.28
CA SER A 486 25.97 60.39 -28.07
C SER A 486 26.51 61.03 -29.35
N ASN A 487 25.98 62.18 -29.78
CA ASN A 487 26.53 62.93 -30.91
C ASN A 487 27.72 63.83 -30.52
N ILE A 488 28.10 63.89 -29.24
CA ILE A 488 29.30 64.62 -28.77
C ILE A 488 30.45 63.66 -28.44
N SER A 489 30.22 62.35 -28.34
CA SER A 489 31.23 61.36 -27.92
C SER A 489 31.85 60.53 -29.04
N ILE A 490 31.67 60.90 -30.31
CA ILE A 490 32.29 60.19 -31.45
C ILE A 490 33.80 60.45 -31.56
N LEU A 491 34.37 61.41 -30.81
CA LEU A 491 35.81 61.67 -30.83
C LEU A 491 36.65 60.83 -29.86
N SER A 492 36.04 59.98 -29.02
CA SER A 492 36.77 59.18 -28.01
C SER A 492 36.92 57.69 -28.36
N MET A 493 36.28 57.23 -29.44
CA MET A 493 36.26 55.80 -29.80
C MET A 493 37.48 55.36 -30.62
N VAL A 494 38.31 56.29 -31.12
CA VAL A 494 39.54 55.97 -31.88
C VAL A 494 40.74 55.69 -30.97
N TYR A 495 40.67 55.99 -29.66
CA TYR A 495 41.77 55.72 -28.72
C TYR A 495 41.62 54.41 -27.93
N PHE A 496 40.44 53.80 -27.90
CA PHE A 496 40.17 52.65 -27.03
C PHE A 496 40.38 51.28 -27.69
N GLU A 497 40.26 51.18 -29.01
CA GLU A 497 40.56 49.93 -29.75
C GLU A 497 42.07 49.62 -29.78
N ARG A 498 42.93 50.62 -29.59
CA ARG A 498 44.39 50.42 -29.55
C ARG A 498 44.91 49.90 -28.20
N ILE A 499 44.09 49.97 -27.15
CA ILE A 499 44.45 49.53 -25.79
C ILE A 499 44.02 48.09 -25.54
N SER A 500 42.93 47.62 -26.16
CA SER A 500 42.48 46.23 -26.00
C SER A 500 43.42 45.21 -26.65
N GLU A 501 44.04 45.54 -27.80
CA GLU A 501 45.04 44.66 -28.44
C GLU A 501 46.33 44.52 -27.59
N ILE A 502 46.71 45.55 -26.83
CA ILE A 502 47.90 45.52 -25.95
C ILE A 502 47.63 44.68 -24.68
N ILE A 503 46.40 44.69 -24.17
CA ILE A 503 46.01 43.94 -22.96
C ILE A 503 45.89 42.43 -23.26
N GLU A 504 45.43 42.06 -24.45
CA GLU A 504 45.37 40.64 -24.86
C GLU A 504 46.75 40.02 -25.11
N GLN A 505 47.71 40.79 -25.67
CA GLN A 505 49.10 40.33 -25.80
C GLN A 505 49.83 40.21 -24.44
N GLY A 506 49.47 41.02 -23.44
CA GLY A 506 50.01 40.94 -22.07
C GLY A 506 49.51 39.74 -21.25
N MET A 507 48.28 39.28 -21.52
CA MET A 507 47.64 38.18 -20.77
C MET A 507 48.11 36.78 -21.20
N GLU A 508 48.58 36.62 -22.44
CA GLU A 508 49.21 35.39 -22.95
C GLU A 508 50.62 35.15 -22.35
N LEU A 509 51.37 36.23 -22.06
CA LEU A 509 52.68 36.16 -21.38
C LEU A 509 52.57 35.83 -19.88
N LEU A 510 51.46 36.20 -19.24
CA LEU A 510 51.17 35.90 -17.83
C LEU A 510 50.69 34.45 -17.62
N LYS A 511 50.01 33.86 -18.60
CA LYS A 511 49.66 32.43 -18.60
C LYS A 511 50.87 31.52 -18.81
N THR A 512 51.87 31.97 -19.57
CA THR A 512 53.08 31.18 -19.88
C THR A 512 54.15 31.25 -18.78
N THR A 513 54.06 32.19 -17.83
CA THR A 513 54.94 32.29 -16.65
C THR A 513 54.35 31.68 -15.36
N ILE A 514 53.02 31.61 -15.23
CA ILE A 514 52.36 30.99 -14.05
C ILE A 514 52.24 29.45 -14.16
N ILE A 515 52.32 28.90 -15.37
CA ILE A 515 52.30 27.43 -15.58
C ILE A 515 53.71 26.80 -15.40
N ALA A 516 54.76 27.61 -15.21
CA ALA A 516 56.15 27.16 -15.09
C ALA A 516 56.68 27.02 -13.66
N ILE A 517 55.91 27.33 -12.61
CA ILE A 517 56.40 27.25 -11.20
C ILE A 517 55.73 26.15 -10.35
N TRP A 518 54.79 25.37 -10.89
CA TRP A 518 54.15 24.31 -10.09
C TRP A 518 54.01 22.97 -10.83
N LYS A 519 55.14 22.41 -11.29
CA LYS A 519 55.28 20.96 -11.55
C LYS A 519 56.70 20.45 -11.32
N ALA A 520 56.85 19.77 -10.18
CA ALA A 520 57.61 18.54 -9.90
C ALA A 520 58.41 18.64 -8.58
N PRO A 521 58.48 17.58 -7.75
CA PRO A 521 58.20 16.20 -8.10
C PRO A 521 57.17 15.49 -7.19
N ALA A 522 56.19 14.85 -7.83
CA ALA A 522 55.50 13.68 -7.30
C ALA A 522 56.17 12.43 -7.89
N LYS A 523 57.27 11.98 -7.29
CA LYS A 523 57.80 10.61 -7.37
C LYS A 523 58.86 10.45 -6.27
N TYR A 524 58.73 9.40 -5.46
CA TYR A 524 59.52 9.04 -4.26
C TYR A 524 58.96 9.37 -2.86
N VAL A 525 57.67 9.12 -2.63
CA VAL A 525 57.19 8.70 -1.29
C VAL A 525 56.29 7.46 -1.41
N THR A 526 56.80 6.46 -2.14
CA THR A 526 56.36 5.05 -2.07
C THR A 526 57.52 4.18 -1.58
N LEU A 527 58.30 4.68 -0.62
CA LEU A 527 59.39 3.92 0.01
C LEU A 527 59.46 4.03 1.55
N ILE A 528 58.45 4.59 2.21
CA ILE A 528 58.25 4.46 3.67
C ILE A 528 56.76 4.29 3.95
N LEU A 529 56.20 3.16 3.50
CA LEU A 529 55.05 2.49 4.12
C LEU A 529 55.10 0.98 3.82
N THR A 530 56.31 0.45 3.60
CA THR A 530 56.65 -0.96 3.74
C THR A 530 57.20 -1.18 5.14
N LYS A 531 56.27 -1.34 6.09
CA LYS A 531 56.40 -2.01 7.41
C LYS A 531 55.31 -1.46 8.32
N TRP A 532 54.13 -2.08 8.29
CA TRP A 532 53.26 -2.34 9.46
C TRP A 532 51.99 -3.13 9.06
N GLU A 533 52.18 -4.22 8.32
CA GLU A 533 51.26 -5.38 8.27
C GLU A 533 52.11 -6.61 8.61
N LEU A 534 52.64 -6.61 9.83
CA LEU A 534 53.44 -7.68 10.42
C LEU A 534 53.02 -7.80 11.89
N ILE A 535 51.78 -8.28 12.10
CA ILE A 535 51.26 -9.09 13.22
C ILE A 535 49.82 -9.48 12.87
N ARG A 536 49.68 -10.52 12.03
CA ARG A 536 48.66 -11.57 12.16
C ARG A 536 48.96 -12.65 11.14
N ILE A 537 49.90 -13.53 11.49
CA ILE A 537 49.91 -14.98 11.24
C ILE A 537 51.26 -15.47 11.77
N ARG A 538 51.25 -15.90 13.04
CA ARG A 538 52.07 -17.00 13.55
C ARG A 538 51.32 -17.62 14.73
N ALA A 539 50.24 -18.30 14.40
CA ALA A 539 49.81 -19.48 15.13
C ALA A 539 49.22 -20.41 14.07
N LEU A 540 49.74 -21.64 14.02
CA LEU A 540 49.38 -22.74 13.13
C LEU A 540 50.10 -22.80 11.78
N ALA A 541 51.39 -23.13 11.86
CA ALA A 541 52.05 -23.98 10.87
C ALA A 541 52.79 -25.10 11.59
N ILE A 542 52.05 -26.11 12.08
CA ILE A 542 52.55 -27.47 12.35
C ILE A 542 51.40 -28.44 12.06
N VAL A 543 51.25 -28.87 10.81
CA VAL A 543 50.78 -30.20 10.36
C VAL A 543 51.13 -30.31 8.86
N PRO A 544 51.97 -31.25 8.40
CA PRO A 544 52.08 -31.54 6.99
C PRO A 544 51.04 -32.59 6.56
N ASN A 545 50.66 -32.49 5.28
CA ASN A 545 50.13 -33.56 4.44
C ASN A 545 48.70 -34.06 4.69
N LEU A 546 47.74 -33.33 4.11
CA LEU A 546 46.68 -33.91 3.27
C LEU A 546 46.05 -32.79 2.43
N ARG A 547 46.78 -32.35 1.38
CA ARG A 547 46.16 -31.59 0.29
C ARG A 547 45.36 -32.56 -0.55
N VAL A 548 44.11 -32.80 -0.14
CA VAL A 548 43.09 -33.31 -1.04
C VAL A 548 42.87 -32.24 -2.08
N ASN A 549 43.22 -32.56 -3.32
CA ASN A 549 42.92 -31.76 -4.49
C ASN A 549 41.38 -31.75 -4.65
N LEU A 550 40.70 -30.75 -4.07
CA LEU A 550 39.30 -30.46 -4.38
C LEU A 550 39.23 -29.82 -5.77
N GLY A 551 39.54 -30.62 -6.78
CA GLY A 551 39.28 -30.30 -8.17
C GLY A 551 37.77 -30.27 -8.40
N ASN A 552 37.30 -29.17 -8.97
CA ASN A 552 35.99 -29.02 -9.62
C ASN A 552 34.78 -29.53 -8.81
N THR A 553 34.43 -28.87 -7.70
CA THR A 553 33.01 -28.83 -7.34
C THR A 553 32.31 -28.00 -8.42
N PRO A 554 31.37 -28.54 -9.21
CA PRO A 554 30.63 -27.74 -10.17
C PRO A 554 29.87 -26.66 -9.38
N GLN A 555 30.28 -25.40 -9.50
CA GLN A 555 29.51 -24.30 -8.93
C GLN A 555 28.19 -24.26 -9.70
N ILE A 556 27.12 -24.81 -9.11
CA ILE A 556 25.78 -24.76 -9.67
C ILE A 556 25.36 -23.29 -9.74
N ASN A 557 25.56 -22.67 -10.89
CA ASN A 557 25.16 -21.30 -11.09
C ASN A 557 23.64 -21.25 -11.31
N ARG A 558 22.91 -20.91 -10.26
CA ARG A 558 21.44 -20.72 -10.26
C ARG A 558 20.94 -19.65 -11.24
N GLU A 559 21.83 -18.81 -11.79
CA GLU A 559 21.50 -17.83 -12.84
C GLU A 559 21.42 -18.46 -14.25
N THR A 560 21.86 -19.72 -14.40
CA THR A 560 21.73 -20.48 -15.65
C THR A 560 20.46 -21.33 -15.66
N GLU A 561 19.90 -21.60 -16.85
CA GLU A 561 18.66 -22.38 -16.98
C GLU A 561 18.78 -23.80 -16.39
N ARG A 562 19.86 -24.51 -16.72
CA ARG A 562 20.15 -25.85 -16.17
C ARG A 562 20.42 -25.80 -14.67
N GLY A 563 21.21 -24.83 -14.21
CA GLY A 563 21.52 -24.66 -12.79
C GLY A 563 20.28 -24.33 -11.95
N SER A 564 19.33 -23.58 -12.49
CA SER A 564 18.06 -23.29 -11.82
C SER A 564 17.14 -24.49 -11.74
N TRP A 565 17.08 -25.35 -12.76
CA TRP A 565 16.34 -26.62 -12.68
C TRP A 565 16.91 -27.53 -11.60
N ILE A 566 18.24 -27.69 -11.55
CA ILE A 566 18.90 -28.50 -10.52
C ILE A 566 18.62 -27.94 -9.13
N ALA A 567 18.79 -26.63 -8.94
CA ALA A 567 18.49 -25.97 -7.66
C ALA A 567 17.02 -26.13 -7.25
N PHE A 568 16.09 -25.98 -8.20
CA PHE A 568 14.66 -26.21 -7.97
C PHE A 568 14.40 -27.64 -7.50
N SER A 569 14.90 -28.65 -8.22
CA SER A 569 14.70 -30.06 -7.86
C SER A 569 15.27 -30.40 -6.49
N ILE A 570 16.48 -29.93 -6.17
CA ILE A 570 17.09 -30.16 -4.84
C ILE A 570 16.24 -29.53 -3.74
N ILE A 571 15.89 -28.25 -3.86
CA ILE A 571 15.11 -27.56 -2.83
C ILE A 571 13.71 -28.19 -2.71
N PHE A 572 13.07 -28.51 -3.82
CA PHE A 572 11.77 -29.16 -3.84
C PHE A 572 11.79 -30.52 -3.13
N LEU A 573 12.79 -31.37 -3.42
CA LEU A 573 12.96 -32.66 -2.75
C LEU A 573 13.21 -32.51 -1.25
N VAL A 574 14.00 -31.51 -0.84
CA VAL A 574 14.21 -31.20 0.58
C VAL A 574 12.88 -30.81 1.25
N LEU A 575 12.08 -29.95 0.61
CA LEU A 575 10.79 -29.53 1.16
C LEU A 575 9.77 -30.67 1.24
N VAL A 576 9.72 -31.53 0.22
CA VAL A 576 8.91 -32.75 0.23
C VAL A 576 9.35 -33.69 1.36
N SER A 577 10.67 -33.86 1.54
CA SER A 577 11.22 -34.68 2.63
C SER A 577 10.84 -34.12 4.01
N ILE A 578 10.88 -32.79 4.18
CA ILE A 578 10.42 -32.14 5.42
C ILE A 578 8.94 -32.46 5.67
N VAL A 579 8.07 -32.33 4.65
CA VAL A 579 6.64 -32.67 4.79
C VAL A 579 6.42 -34.14 5.14
N TRP A 580 7.21 -35.02 4.55
CA TRP A 580 7.14 -36.45 4.84
C TRP A 580 7.58 -36.79 6.27
N ILE A 581 8.57 -36.08 6.82
CA ILE A 581 9.06 -36.26 8.20
C ILE A 581 8.10 -35.68 9.25
N LEU A 582 7.18 -34.78 8.87
CA LEU A 582 6.25 -34.16 9.83
C LEU A 582 5.49 -35.21 10.66
N PRO A 583 5.40 -35.04 11.99
CA PRO A 583 4.82 -36.03 12.87
C PRO A 583 3.30 -36.13 12.67
N SER A 584 2.80 -37.36 12.67
CA SER A 584 1.37 -37.69 12.55
C SER A 584 1.02 -38.88 13.42
N VAL A 585 -0.19 -38.90 13.98
CA VAL A 585 -0.65 -39.97 14.88
C VAL A 585 -1.17 -41.18 14.10
N THR A 586 -1.80 -40.94 12.94
CA THR A 586 -2.42 -41.99 12.10
C THR A 586 -2.15 -41.75 10.62
N THR A 587 -2.27 -42.79 9.79
CA THR A 587 -2.17 -42.67 8.32
C THR A 587 -3.20 -41.69 7.77
N LEU A 588 -4.43 -41.68 8.28
CA LEU A 588 -5.48 -40.73 7.89
C LEU A 588 -5.10 -39.28 8.18
N THR A 589 -4.58 -38.99 9.39
CA THR A 589 -4.14 -37.63 9.72
C THR A 589 -2.96 -37.20 8.86
N LYS A 590 -2.03 -38.11 8.55
CA LYS A 590 -0.92 -37.85 7.63
C LYS A 590 -1.42 -37.50 6.22
N VAL A 591 -2.35 -38.28 5.67
CA VAL A 591 -2.93 -38.02 4.34
C VAL A 591 -3.66 -36.68 4.31
N LEU A 592 -4.47 -36.37 5.32
CA LEU A 592 -5.16 -35.08 5.43
C LEU A 592 -4.18 -33.90 5.50
N GLN A 593 -3.10 -34.04 6.29
CA GLN A 593 -2.05 -33.04 6.40
C GLN A 593 -1.35 -32.80 5.07
N VAL A 594 -0.88 -33.87 4.41
CA VAL A 594 -0.17 -33.79 3.13
C VAL A 594 -1.07 -33.22 2.05
N ALA A 595 -2.31 -33.72 1.93
CA ALA A 595 -3.28 -33.21 0.95
C ALA A 595 -3.55 -31.72 1.15
N ARG A 596 -3.79 -31.28 2.39
CA ARG A 596 -4.01 -29.87 2.71
C ARG A 596 -2.79 -29.00 2.39
N ILE A 597 -1.58 -29.47 2.70
CA ILE A 597 -0.34 -28.76 2.35
C ILE A 597 -0.22 -28.63 0.83
N VAL A 598 -0.41 -29.70 0.07
CA VAL A 598 -0.36 -29.67 -1.41
C VAL A 598 -1.39 -28.70 -1.98
N THR A 599 -2.63 -28.72 -1.49
CA THR A 599 -3.67 -27.76 -1.90
C THR A 599 -3.24 -26.32 -1.60
N LEU A 600 -2.75 -26.04 -0.39
CA LEU A 600 -2.30 -24.69 -0.02
C LEU A 600 -1.09 -24.24 -0.83
N VAL A 601 -0.12 -25.12 -1.11
CA VAL A 601 1.03 -24.82 -1.97
C VAL A 601 0.56 -24.46 -3.37
N GLY A 602 -0.44 -25.15 -3.92
CA GLY A 602 -1.00 -24.79 -5.23
C GLY A 602 -1.78 -23.47 -5.21
N ILE A 603 -2.58 -23.20 -4.17
CA ILE A 603 -3.29 -21.91 -4.02
C ILE A 603 -2.30 -20.75 -3.92
N PHE A 604 -1.32 -20.85 -3.02
CA PHE A 604 -0.28 -19.83 -2.87
C PHE A 604 0.62 -19.73 -4.10
N GLY A 605 0.92 -20.85 -4.76
CA GLY A 605 1.69 -20.90 -6.00
C GLY A 605 1.00 -20.16 -7.14
N LEU A 606 -0.30 -20.39 -7.35
CA LEU A 606 -1.12 -19.65 -8.33
C LEU A 606 -1.19 -18.15 -7.99
N ALA A 607 -1.40 -17.80 -6.72
CA ALA A 607 -1.37 -16.41 -6.29
C ALA A 607 0.02 -15.76 -6.53
N CYS A 608 1.10 -16.50 -6.31
CA CYS A 608 2.46 -16.06 -6.60
C CYS A 608 2.72 -15.95 -8.11
N PHE A 609 2.16 -16.82 -8.96
CA PHE A 609 2.23 -16.67 -10.42
C PHE A 609 1.55 -15.39 -10.90
N SER A 610 0.36 -15.08 -10.36
CA SER A 610 -0.31 -13.81 -10.63
C SER A 610 0.58 -12.62 -10.24
N LEU A 611 1.14 -12.63 -9.03
CA LEU A 611 2.02 -11.59 -8.55
C LEU A 611 3.34 -11.51 -9.36
N ASN A 612 3.87 -12.65 -9.78
CA ASN A 612 5.05 -12.73 -10.63
C ASN A 612 4.80 -12.16 -12.01
N LEU A 613 3.60 -12.32 -12.57
CA LEU A 613 3.25 -11.70 -13.84
C LEU A 613 3.18 -10.16 -13.72
N HIS A 614 2.50 -9.65 -12.69
CA HIS A 614 2.32 -8.21 -12.45
C HIS A 614 3.62 -7.51 -12.01
N THR A 615 4.20 -7.99 -10.92
CA THR A 615 5.38 -7.36 -10.32
C THR A 615 6.64 -7.94 -10.91
N GLY A 616 6.72 -9.27 -11.02
CA GLY A 616 7.91 -9.93 -11.52
C GLY A 616 8.27 -9.53 -12.94
N ILE A 617 7.37 -9.78 -13.89
CA ILE A 617 7.62 -9.66 -15.33
C ILE A 617 7.30 -8.27 -15.87
N THR A 618 6.13 -7.68 -15.57
CA THR A 618 5.75 -6.36 -16.12
C THR A 618 6.29 -5.17 -15.34
N GLY A 619 6.75 -5.36 -14.11
CA GLY A 619 7.30 -4.29 -13.30
C GLY A 619 6.33 -3.58 -12.38
N MET A 620 5.03 -3.86 -12.50
CA MET A 620 3.97 -3.19 -11.76
C MET A 620 3.83 -3.78 -10.35
N THR A 621 4.22 -3.02 -9.33
CA THR A 621 4.11 -3.43 -7.92
C THR A 621 2.64 -3.53 -7.49
N ASN A 622 2.12 -4.76 -7.40
CA ASN A 622 0.73 -5.04 -7.04
C ASN A 622 0.65 -5.61 -5.63
N PHE A 623 0.32 -4.76 -4.65
CA PHE A 623 0.08 -5.23 -3.28
C PHE A 623 -1.35 -5.70 -3.05
N GLY A 624 -2.25 -5.57 -4.02
CA GLY A 624 -3.64 -5.98 -3.94
C GLY A 624 -3.98 -7.30 -4.60
N VAL A 625 -3.05 -8.26 -4.73
CA VAL A 625 -3.35 -9.55 -5.38
C VAL A 625 -4.55 -10.27 -4.74
N ILE A 626 -4.74 -10.08 -3.43
CA ILE A 626 -5.87 -10.61 -2.66
C ILE A 626 -7.23 -10.10 -3.15
N PHE A 627 -7.29 -8.94 -3.80
CA PHE A 627 -8.52 -8.44 -4.39
C PHE A 627 -9.04 -9.40 -5.47
N PHE A 628 -8.16 -9.87 -6.36
CA PHE A 628 -8.50 -10.80 -7.43
C PHE A 628 -8.76 -12.22 -6.90
N VAL A 629 -7.99 -12.67 -5.90
CA VAL A 629 -8.27 -13.93 -5.18
C VAL A 629 -9.62 -13.85 -4.49
N GLY A 630 -9.94 -12.72 -3.85
CA GLY A 630 -11.19 -12.48 -3.15
C GLY A 630 -12.39 -12.47 -4.09
N ILE A 631 -12.29 -11.80 -5.24
CA ILE A 631 -13.32 -11.88 -6.30
C ILE A 631 -13.56 -13.34 -6.72
N GLY A 632 -12.48 -14.10 -6.95
CA GLY A 632 -12.56 -15.52 -7.29
C GLY A 632 -13.34 -16.32 -6.26
N ALA A 633 -12.96 -16.19 -4.98
CA ALA A 633 -13.61 -16.90 -3.88
C ALA A 633 -15.09 -16.49 -3.74
N VAL A 634 -15.37 -15.19 -3.65
CA VAL A 634 -16.72 -14.66 -3.43
C VAL A 634 -17.67 -15.01 -4.56
N VAL A 635 -17.25 -14.84 -5.82
CA VAL A 635 -18.11 -15.14 -6.97
C VAL A 635 -18.41 -16.64 -7.04
N VAL A 636 -17.40 -17.50 -6.86
CA VAL A 636 -17.63 -18.96 -6.85
C VAL A 636 -18.54 -19.36 -5.71
N GLY A 637 -18.27 -18.89 -4.49
CA GLY A 637 -19.09 -19.21 -3.34
C GLY A 637 -20.54 -18.75 -3.50
N LEU A 638 -20.76 -17.51 -3.95
CA LEU A 638 -22.09 -16.92 -4.11
C LEU A 638 -22.90 -17.62 -5.21
N LEU A 639 -22.25 -17.88 -6.35
CA LEU A 639 -22.93 -18.53 -7.48
C LEU A 639 -23.24 -20.00 -7.19
N SER A 640 -22.38 -20.70 -6.45
CA SER A 640 -22.57 -22.12 -6.11
C SER A 640 -23.33 -22.38 -4.80
N ALA A 641 -23.61 -21.34 -4.02
CA ALA A 641 -24.45 -21.44 -2.83
C ALA A 641 -25.89 -21.87 -3.21
N PRO A 642 -26.54 -22.72 -2.42
CA PRO A 642 -27.92 -23.13 -2.68
C PRO A 642 -28.90 -21.95 -2.71
N VAL A 643 -29.95 -22.06 -3.51
CA VAL A 643 -31.04 -21.05 -3.57
C VAL A 643 -31.72 -20.88 -2.21
N ALA A 644 -31.78 -21.95 -1.40
CA ALA A 644 -32.31 -21.92 -0.04
C ALA A 644 -31.56 -20.94 0.89
N THR A 645 -30.28 -20.71 0.63
CA THR A 645 -29.45 -19.72 1.34
C THR A 645 -29.20 -18.49 0.47
N ASN A 646 -30.17 -18.07 -0.34
CA ASN A 646 -30.08 -16.91 -1.25
C ASN A 646 -28.91 -16.93 -2.25
N GLY A 647 -28.36 -18.11 -2.57
CA GLY A 647 -27.37 -18.28 -3.64
C GLY A 647 -28.02 -18.55 -5.00
N TYR A 648 -27.20 -18.76 -6.03
CA TYR A 648 -27.69 -19.02 -7.40
C TYR A 648 -27.73 -20.51 -7.79
N GLY A 649 -27.18 -21.41 -6.97
CA GLY A 649 -27.20 -22.86 -7.22
C GLY A 649 -26.45 -23.33 -8.47
N LEU A 650 -25.56 -22.52 -9.05
CA LEU A 650 -24.82 -22.84 -10.26
C LEU A 650 -23.71 -23.88 -9.99
N ASN A 651 -23.44 -24.70 -11.00
CA ASN A 651 -22.34 -25.68 -10.96
C ASN A 651 -21.00 -24.98 -10.66
N PRO A 652 -20.18 -25.48 -9.71
CA PRO A 652 -18.90 -24.87 -9.33
C PRO A 652 -17.93 -24.61 -10.48
N TRP A 653 -17.95 -25.44 -11.54
CA TRP A 653 -17.11 -25.23 -12.72
C TRP A 653 -17.51 -24.01 -13.52
N ILE A 654 -18.81 -23.85 -13.77
CA ILE A 654 -19.37 -22.69 -14.46
C ILE A 654 -19.14 -21.44 -13.61
N ALA A 655 -19.39 -21.52 -12.31
CA ALA A 655 -19.12 -20.45 -11.37
C ALA A 655 -17.64 -20.01 -11.41
N THR A 656 -16.71 -20.96 -11.53
CA THR A 656 -15.27 -20.67 -11.65
C THR A 656 -14.93 -19.96 -12.95
N ILE A 657 -15.49 -20.40 -14.09
CA ILE A 657 -15.26 -19.74 -15.38
C ILE A 657 -15.79 -18.30 -15.36
N VAL A 658 -16.97 -18.09 -14.78
CA VAL A 658 -17.56 -16.76 -14.59
C VAL A 658 -16.67 -15.90 -13.67
N ALA A 659 -16.21 -16.45 -12.54
CA ALA A 659 -15.33 -15.75 -11.61
C ALA A 659 -13.99 -15.34 -12.26
N VAL A 660 -13.39 -16.23 -13.04
CA VAL A 660 -12.16 -15.95 -13.81
C VAL A 660 -12.39 -14.85 -14.84
N SER A 661 -13.50 -14.90 -15.56
CA SER A 661 -13.85 -13.91 -16.60
C SER A 661 -14.12 -12.53 -15.99
N ILE A 662 -14.87 -12.47 -14.89
CA ILE A 662 -15.14 -11.23 -14.15
C ILE A 662 -13.83 -10.65 -13.60
N SER A 663 -13.00 -11.47 -12.96
CA SER A 663 -11.71 -11.02 -12.42
C SER A 663 -10.78 -10.50 -13.52
N ALA A 664 -10.71 -11.19 -14.67
CA ALA A 664 -9.94 -10.74 -15.83
C ALA A 664 -10.43 -9.39 -16.37
N GLY A 665 -11.76 -9.22 -16.50
CA GLY A 665 -12.37 -7.97 -16.95
C GLY A 665 -12.13 -6.80 -15.98
N ILE A 666 -12.22 -7.04 -14.67
CA ILE A 666 -11.88 -6.06 -13.64
C ILE A 666 -10.39 -5.72 -13.70
N GLY A 667 -9.52 -6.73 -13.86
CA GLY A 667 -8.08 -6.53 -14.01
C GLY A 667 -7.73 -5.68 -15.24
N TRP A 668 -8.32 -5.99 -16.39
CA TRP A 668 -8.15 -5.19 -17.60
C TRP A 668 -8.60 -3.73 -17.40
N SER A 669 -9.77 -3.55 -16.78
CA SER A 669 -10.35 -2.23 -16.51
C SER A 669 -9.49 -1.40 -15.55
N LEU A 670 -8.89 -2.04 -14.56
CA LEU A 670 -8.03 -1.39 -13.56
C LEU A 670 -6.75 -0.82 -14.18
N ALA A 671 -6.26 -1.38 -15.28
CA ALA A 671 -5.06 -0.90 -15.94
C ALA A 671 -5.21 0.52 -16.51
N TYR A 672 -6.42 0.94 -16.90
CA TYR A 672 -6.65 2.28 -17.47
C TYR A 672 -6.39 3.43 -16.47
N PRO A 673 -6.99 3.45 -15.25
CA PRO A 673 -6.65 4.45 -14.23
C PRO A 673 -5.18 4.41 -13.85
N THR A 674 -4.62 3.21 -13.79
CA THR A 674 -3.36 2.97 -13.10
C THR A 674 -2.13 3.10 -13.98
N ALA A 675 -2.24 2.86 -15.29
CA ALA A 675 -1.14 2.98 -16.24
C ALA A 675 -0.57 4.41 -16.34
N ARG A 676 -1.36 5.42 -15.94
CA ARG A 676 -0.93 6.83 -15.93
C ARG A 676 -0.29 7.25 -14.61
N LEU A 677 -0.32 6.39 -13.61
CA LEU A 677 0.19 6.68 -12.28
C LEU A 677 1.63 6.17 -12.14
N ARG A 678 2.43 6.85 -11.33
CA ARG A 678 3.70 6.29 -10.85
C ARG A 678 3.45 4.95 -10.15
N MET A 679 4.42 4.03 -10.25
CA MET A 679 4.31 2.67 -9.72
C MET A 679 3.90 2.62 -8.24
N ASP A 680 4.36 3.58 -7.44
CA ASP A 680 4.03 3.69 -6.03
C ASP A 680 2.51 3.91 -5.79
N TYR A 681 1.86 4.69 -6.65
CA TYR A 681 0.40 4.91 -6.57
C TYR A 681 -0.37 3.65 -6.97
N PHE A 682 0.12 2.90 -7.96
CA PHE A 682 -0.49 1.63 -8.34
C PHE A 682 -0.46 0.63 -7.17
N ALA A 683 0.69 0.56 -6.48
CA ALA A 683 0.84 -0.21 -5.24
C ALA A 683 -0.21 0.18 -4.19
N ILE A 684 -0.39 1.48 -3.93
CA ILE A 684 -1.37 1.98 -2.95
C ILE A 684 -2.82 1.66 -3.37
N VAL A 685 -3.17 1.92 -4.62
CA VAL A 685 -4.54 1.71 -5.15
C VAL A 685 -4.93 0.23 -5.07
N THR A 686 -4.00 -0.68 -5.38
CA THR A 686 -4.29 -2.11 -5.34
C THR A 686 -4.56 -2.62 -3.92
N ILE A 687 -3.83 -2.16 -2.90
CA ILE A 687 -4.14 -2.50 -1.50
C ILE A 687 -5.51 -1.96 -1.09
N ALA A 688 -5.78 -0.71 -1.45
CA ALA A 688 -7.06 -0.09 -1.17
C ALA A 688 -8.22 -0.91 -1.76
N LEU A 689 -8.11 -1.41 -3.00
CA LEU A 689 -9.14 -2.26 -3.61
C LEU A 689 -9.41 -3.56 -2.84
N GLY A 690 -8.35 -4.23 -2.36
CA GLY A 690 -8.50 -5.43 -1.53
C GLY A 690 -9.24 -5.12 -0.23
N GLU A 691 -8.90 -4.00 0.41
CA GLU A 691 -9.56 -3.54 1.62
C GLU A 691 -11.01 -3.10 1.38
N MET A 692 -11.26 -2.38 0.28
CA MET A 692 -12.59 -1.98 -0.14
C MET A 692 -13.49 -3.21 -0.31
N LEU A 693 -13.00 -4.25 -0.97
CA LEU A 693 -13.75 -5.50 -1.14
C LEU A 693 -13.98 -6.20 0.20
N ARG A 694 -12.97 -6.25 1.09
CA ARG A 694 -13.12 -6.80 2.45
C ARG A 694 -14.20 -6.09 3.26
N ILE A 695 -14.17 -4.76 3.32
CA ILE A 695 -15.16 -3.95 4.03
C ILE A 695 -16.52 -4.09 3.36
N SER A 696 -16.58 -4.12 2.02
CA SER A 696 -17.83 -4.35 1.28
C SER A 696 -18.46 -5.70 1.63
N LEU A 697 -17.66 -6.75 1.80
CA LEU A 697 -18.16 -8.06 2.27
C LEU A 697 -18.68 -8.01 3.71
N GLN A 698 -18.12 -7.16 4.57
CA GLN A 698 -18.60 -6.96 5.93
C GLN A 698 -19.89 -6.14 5.96
N ALA A 699 -19.99 -5.09 5.12
CA ALA A 699 -21.10 -4.15 5.10
C ALA A 699 -22.33 -4.66 4.32
N GLU A 700 -22.15 -5.39 3.21
CA GLU A 700 -23.24 -5.83 2.33
C GLU A 700 -23.56 -7.33 2.51
N PRO A 701 -24.74 -7.67 3.07
CA PRO A 701 -25.17 -9.06 3.23
C PRO A 701 -25.32 -9.84 1.91
N LEU A 702 -25.66 -9.17 0.80
CA LEU A 702 -25.83 -9.82 -0.51
C LEU A 702 -24.55 -10.45 -1.04
N PHE A 703 -23.38 -9.87 -0.73
CA PHE A 703 -22.10 -10.48 -1.08
C PHE A 703 -21.78 -11.71 -0.23
N ARG A 704 -22.65 -12.10 0.71
CA ARG A 704 -22.50 -13.28 1.57
C ARG A 704 -23.60 -14.32 1.40
N ALA A 705 -24.44 -14.21 0.36
CA ALA A 705 -25.65 -15.03 0.24
C ALA A 705 -26.60 -14.85 1.46
N GLY A 706 -26.53 -13.68 2.12
CA GLY A 706 -27.43 -13.30 3.21
C GLY A 706 -28.76 -12.76 2.69
N THR A 707 -29.74 -12.63 3.60
CA THR A 707 -30.92 -11.78 3.34
C THR A 707 -30.53 -10.32 3.46
N THR A 708 -31.42 -9.38 3.12
CA THR A 708 -31.18 -7.94 3.24
C THR A 708 -30.80 -7.49 4.65
N THR A 709 -31.18 -8.25 5.68
CA THR A 709 -30.99 -7.91 7.11
C THR A 709 -30.06 -8.86 7.86
N SER A 710 -29.86 -10.09 7.39
CA SER A 710 -29.06 -11.12 8.08
C SER A 710 -27.96 -11.64 7.18
N ALA A 711 -26.72 -11.60 7.67
CA ALA A 711 -25.58 -12.13 6.95
C ALA A 711 -25.11 -13.45 7.56
N MET A 712 -25.47 -14.56 6.92
CA MET A 712 -24.74 -15.82 7.08
C MET A 712 -23.53 -15.72 6.14
N GLY A 713 -22.31 -16.08 6.57
CA GLY A 713 -21.18 -16.15 5.63
C GLY A 713 -21.48 -17.11 4.48
N ILE A 714 -20.78 -16.97 3.34
CA ILE A 714 -21.00 -17.89 2.23
C ILE A 714 -20.54 -19.28 2.67
N SER A 715 -21.47 -20.22 2.77
CA SER A 715 -21.26 -21.55 3.31
C SER A 715 -22.12 -22.57 2.57
N GLN A 716 -21.83 -23.87 2.75
CA GLN A 716 -22.65 -24.97 2.23
C GLN A 716 -22.85 -24.96 0.70
N PHE A 717 -21.96 -24.33 -0.07
CA PHE A 717 -21.99 -24.38 -1.53
C PHE A 717 -21.54 -25.73 -2.06
N SER A 718 -22.06 -26.08 -3.24
CA SER A 718 -21.72 -27.32 -3.91
C SER A 718 -20.21 -27.40 -4.21
N LEU A 719 -19.61 -28.58 -4.00
CA LEU A 719 -18.20 -28.82 -4.27
C LEU A 719 -18.03 -29.58 -5.60
N PRO A 720 -17.06 -29.22 -6.44
CA PRO A 720 -16.88 -29.84 -7.74
C PRO A 720 -16.55 -31.32 -7.59
N LEU A 721 -17.22 -32.16 -8.39
CA LEU A 721 -17.01 -33.62 -8.44
C LEU A 721 -17.20 -34.36 -7.10
N ARG A 722 -17.82 -33.73 -6.08
CA ARG A 722 -18.01 -34.36 -4.78
C ARG A 722 -18.87 -35.63 -4.86
N GLY A 723 -20.00 -35.57 -5.56
CA GLY A 723 -20.87 -36.74 -5.76
C GLY A 723 -20.17 -37.88 -6.50
N TRP A 724 -19.39 -37.58 -7.54
CA TRP A 724 -18.58 -38.56 -8.27
C TRP A 724 -17.47 -39.17 -7.39
N TRP A 725 -16.87 -38.39 -6.49
CA TRP A 725 -15.85 -38.87 -5.56
C TRP A 725 -16.41 -39.82 -4.51
N GLU A 726 -17.56 -39.44 -3.94
CA GLU A 726 -18.26 -40.19 -2.91
C GLU A 726 -18.95 -41.45 -3.49
N SER A 727 -19.22 -41.52 -4.79
CA SER A 727 -19.89 -42.68 -5.42
C SER A 727 -18.99 -43.89 -5.72
N GLY A 728 -17.72 -43.90 -5.30
CA GLY A 728 -16.83 -45.07 -5.46
C GLY A 728 -15.32 -44.79 -5.51
N PRO A 729 -14.81 -43.79 -6.26
CA PRO A 729 -13.38 -43.51 -6.37
C PRO A 729 -12.68 -43.25 -5.03
N SER A 730 -13.39 -42.64 -4.07
CA SER A 730 -12.86 -42.41 -2.72
C SER A 730 -12.49 -43.71 -1.99
N GLU A 731 -13.23 -44.80 -2.18
CA GLU A 731 -12.92 -46.11 -1.57
C GLU A 731 -11.65 -46.71 -2.18
N ALA A 732 -11.55 -46.70 -3.51
CA ALA A 732 -10.38 -47.22 -4.22
C ALA A 732 -9.10 -46.45 -3.85
N VAL A 733 -9.16 -45.12 -3.81
CA VAL A 733 -8.02 -44.28 -3.41
C VAL A 733 -7.73 -44.44 -1.91
N GLY A 734 -8.76 -44.62 -1.08
CA GLY A 734 -8.61 -44.92 0.34
C GLY A 734 -7.80 -46.18 0.55
N ASN A 735 -8.16 -47.26 -0.13
CA ASN A 735 -7.45 -48.54 -0.09
C ASN A 735 -6.00 -48.42 -0.60
N LEU A 736 -5.78 -47.68 -1.71
CA LEU A 736 -4.44 -47.43 -2.26
C LEU A 736 -3.53 -46.70 -1.25
N LEU A 737 -4.09 -45.77 -0.49
CA LEU A 737 -3.37 -45.00 0.53
C LEU A 737 -3.30 -45.72 1.89
N GLY A 738 -3.84 -46.94 2.00
CA GLY A 738 -3.88 -47.71 3.24
C GLY A 738 -4.76 -47.07 4.32
N LEU A 739 -5.85 -46.41 3.92
CA LEU A 739 -6.81 -45.78 4.82
C LEU A 739 -7.90 -46.76 5.25
N PRO A 740 -8.31 -46.75 6.53
CA PRO A 740 -9.43 -47.58 7.01
C PRO A 740 -10.81 -47.02 6.62
N VAL A 741 -10.85 -45.85 5.97
CA VAL A 741 -12.06 -45.08 5.63
C VAL A 741 -11.87 -44.54 4.20
N PRO A 742 -12.94 -44.29 3.42
CA PRO A 742 -12.81 -43.68 2.11
C PRO A 742 -12.00 -42.38 2.13
N ALA A 743 -11.22 -42.16 1.07
CA ALA A 743 -10.32 -41.01 0.99
C ALA A 743 -11.09 -39.68 1.10
N PRO A 744 -10.71 -38.78 2.03
CA PRO A 744 -11.38 -37.50 2.19
C PRO A 744 -11.32 -36.64 0.92
N TYR A 745 -12.35 -35.82 0.67
CA TYR A 745 -12.45 -34.94 -0.51
C TYR A 745 -11.22 -34.03 -0.70
N VAL A 746 -10.54 -33.64 0.38
CA VAL A 746 -9.30 -32.83 0.33
C VAL A 746 -8.21 -33.49 -0.52
N VAL A 747 -8.18 -34.83 -0.62
CA VAL A 747 -7.24 -35.56 -1.49
C VAL A 747 -7.55 -35.29 -2.97
N LEU A 748 -8.81 -35.37 -3.38
CA LEU A 748 -9.24 -34.99 -4.72
C LEU A 748 -8.93 -33.52 -5.00
N LEU A 749 -9.21 -32.64 -4.03
CA LEU A 749 -8.91 -31.22 -4.17
C LEU A 749 -7.40 -30.96 -4.33
N ALA A 750 -6.54 -31.68 -3.62
CA ALA A 750 -5.09 -31.62 -3.79
C ALA A 750 -4.66 -32.04 -5.20
N LEU A 751 -5.26 -33.09 -5.76
CA LEU A 751 -5.03 -33.51 -7.14
C LEU A 751 -5.47 -32.43 -8.14
N LEU A 752 -6.72 -31.94 -8.03
CA LEU A 752 -7.25 -30.89 -8.90
C LEU A 752 -6.40 -29.61 -8.84
N THR A 753 -5.97 -29.22 -7.64
CA THR A 753 -5.11 -28.06 -7.42
C THR A 753 -3.73 -28.24 -8.03
N SER A 754 -3.14 -29.44 -7.92
CA SER A 754 -1.84 -29.75 -8.53
C SER A 754 -1.93 -29.70 -10.06
N VAL A 755 -2.98 -30.27 -10.64
CA VAL A 755 -3.24 -30.21 -12.09
C VAL A 755 -3.42 -28.77 -12.54
N ALA A 756 -4.22 -27.97 -11.83
CA ALA A 756 -4.42 -26.56 -12.14
C ALA A 756 -3.10 -25.76 -12.06
N LEU A 757 -2.28 -26.00 -11.03
CA LEU A 757 -0.97 -25.35 -10.87
C LEU A 757 -0.03 -25.68 -12.03
N ILE A 758 0.11 -26.95 -12.39
CA ILE A 758 1.00 -27.41 -13.47
C ILE A 758 0.52 -26.87 -14.82
N LEU A 759 -0.79 -26.92 -15.09
CA LEU A 759 -1.38 -26.41 -16.32
C LEU A 759 -1.16 -24.90 -16.46
N VAL A 760 -1.44 -24.13 -15.40
CA VAL A 760 -1.20 -22.67 -15.41
C VAL A 760 0.29 -22.36 -15.54
N TRP A 761 1.17 -23.10 -14.86
CA TRP A 761 2.61 -22.94 -15.02
C TRP A 761 3.03 -23.14 -16.49
N PHE A 762 2.62 -24.24 -17.11
CA PHE A 762 2.94 -24.54 -18.51
C PHE A 762 2.44 -23.45 -19.47
N ILE A 763 1.20 -22.99 -19.29
CA ILE A 763 0.61 -21.90 -20.09
C ILE A 763 1.41 -20.62 -19.91
N LEU A 764 1.72 -20.24 -18.67
CA LEU A 764 2.47 -19.01 -18.38
C LEU A 764 3.89 -19.05 -18.94
N ASP A 765 4.62 -20.15 -18.78
CA ASP A 765 5.97 -20.27 -19.32
C ASP A 765 5.97 -20.16 -20.86
N THR A 766 4.96 -20.76 -21.52
CA THR A 766 4.77 -20.63 -22.97
C THR A 766 4.48 -19.19 -23.39
N ILE A 767 3.56 -18.52 -22.71
CA ILE A 767 3.19 -17.11 -22.98
C ILE A 767 4.38 -16.18 -22.71
N LEU A 768 5.17 -16.42 -21.66
CA LEU A 768 6.31 -15.58 -21.29
C LEU A 768 7.54 -15.81 -22.19
N ALA A 769 7.65 -16.96 -22.84
CA ALA A 769 8.66 -17.21 -23.86
C ALA A 769 8.33 -16.53 -25.21
N SER A 770 7.05 -16.23 -25.45
CA SER A 770 6.57 -15.57 -26.67
C SER A 770 7.07 -14.11 -26.81
N PRO A 771 6.91 -13.48 -28.00
CA PRO A 771 7.25 -12.06 -28.18
C PRO A 771 6.56 -11.13 -27.18
N TRP A 772 5.32 -11.45 -26.78
CA TRP A 772 4.59 -10.66 -25.79
C TRP A 772 5.31 -10.62 -24.45
N GLY A 773 5.80 -11.78 -23.96
CA GLY A 773 6.58 -11.85 -22.72
C GLY A 773 7.88 -11.03 -22.76
N ARG A 774 8.55 -10.98 -23.92
CA ARG A 774 9.74 -10.12 -24.11
C ARG A 774 9.40 -8.63 -24.03
N ILE A 775 8.27 -8.20 -24.59
CA ILE A 775 7.78 -6.82 -24.49
C ILE A 775 7.45 -6.46 -23.03
N LEU A 776 6.87 -7.38 -22.26
CA LEU A 776 6.59 -7.11 -20.84
C LEU A 776 7.89 -6.88 -20.05
N ARG A 777 8.94 -7.66 -20.32
CA ARG A 777 10.25 -7.47 -19.70
C ARG A 777 10.90 -6.15 -20.12
N SER A 778 10.77 -5.72 -21.38
CA SER A 778 11.28 -4.42 -21.80
C SER A 778 10.53 -3.27 -21.14
N ILE A 779 9.20 -3.36 -20.97
CA ILE A 779 8.40 -2.38 -20.23
C ILE A 779 8.85 -2.27 -18.77
N ARG A 780 9.13 -3.41 -18.12
CA ARG A 780 9.64 -3.42 -16.74
C ARG A 780 10.99 -2.74 -16.61
N ASP A 781 11.89 -3.01 -17.55
CA ASP A 781 13.27 -2.53 -17.50
C ASP A 781 13.34 -1.04 -17.81
N ASP A 782 12.65 -0.59 -18.87
CA ASP A 782 12.48 0.83 -19.20
C ASP A 782 11.21 1.05 -20.03
N GLU A 783 10.17 1.54 -19.35
CA GLU A 783 8.88 1.86 -19.95
C GLU A 783 9.00 2.89 -21.07
N ILE A 784 9.84 3.92 -20.87
CA ILE A 784 9.99 5.03 -21.82
C ILE A 784 10.66 4.51 -23.10
N VAL A 785 11.74 3.73 -22.98
CA VAL A 785 12.42 3.13 -24.14
C VAL A 785 11.48 2.20 -24.90
N SER A 786 10.71 1.37 -24.20
CA SER A 786 9.74 0.48 -24.85
C SER A 786 8.68 1.26 -25.62
N GLN A 787 8.29 2.45 -25.16
CA GLN A 787 7.35 3.33 -25.85
C GLN A 787 7.95 3.91 -27.14
N HIS A 788 9.23 4.27 -27.14
CA HIS A 788 9.94 4.78 -28.32
C HIS A 788 10.09 3.72 -29.41
N HIS A 789 10.13 2.44 -29.03
CA HIS A 789 10.07 1.31 -29.98
C HIS A 789 8.67 1.04 -30.55
N GLY A 790 7.67 1.86 -30.23
CA GLY A 790 6.32 1.78 -30.78
C GLY A 790 5.37 0.82 -30.05
N HIS A 791 5.78 0.25 -28.91
CA HIS A 791 4.91 -0.63 -28.13
C HIS A 791 3.90 0.19 -27.30
N ASN A 792 2.63 -0.20 -27.35
CA ASN A 792 1.60 0.42 -26.54
C ASN A 792 1.64 -0.15 -25.10
N ILE A 793 2.28 0.59 -24.19
CA ILE A 793 2.47 0.13 -22.81
C ILE A 793 1.13 -0.17 -22.12
N LEU A 794 0.10 0.65 -22.34
CA LEU A 794 -1.18 0.53 -21.64
C LEU A 794 -1.87 -0.79 -21.96
N THR A 795 -1.90 -1.19 -23.24
CA THR A 795 -2.55 -2.45 -23.65
C THR A 795 -1.79 -3.66 -23.13
N HIS A 796 -0.45 -3.63 -23.14
CA HIS A 796 0.37 -4.71 -22.61
C HIS A 796 0.25 -4.84 -21.08
N LYS A 797 0.26 -3.71 -20.35
CA LYS A 797 -0.01 -3.69 -18.90
C LYS A 797 -1.42 -4.18 -18.59
N ALA A 798 -2.42 -3.77 -19.37
CA ALA A 798 -3.81 -4.22 -19.21
C ALA A 798 -4.00 -5.72 -19.44
N ALA A 799 -3.42 -6.26 -20.51
CA ALA A 799 -3.44 -7.69 -20.78
C ALA A 799 -2.71 -8.49 -19.70
N SER A 800 -1.56 -8.01 -19.21
CA SER A 800 -0.84 -8.64 -18.11
C SER A 800 -1.66 -8.64 -16.81
N LEU A 801 -2.36 -7.54 -16.52
CA LEU A 801 -3.18 -7.41 -15.33
C LEU A 801 -4.44 -8.29 -15.40
N ALA A 802 -5.07 -8.38 -16.57
CA ALA A 802 -6.19 -9.28 -16.82
C ALA A 802 -5.80 -10.75 -16.64
N LEU A 803 -4.67 -11.17 -17.23
CA LEU A 803 -4.21 -12.55 -17.16
C LEU A 803 -3.78 -12.94 -15.74
N GLY A 804 -3.11 -12.05 -15.02
CA GLY A 804 -2.76 -12.31 -13.63
C GLY A 804 -3.99 -12.31 -12.71
N ALA A 805 -4.99 -11.45 -12.96
CA ALA A 805 -6.26 -11.46 -12.25
C ALA A 805 -7.05 -12.76 -12.47
N ALA A 806 -7.04 -13.30 -13.70
CA ALA A 806 -7.61 -14.60 -14.03
C ALA A 806 -6.96 -15.73 -13.21
N VAL A 807 -5.62 -15.78 -13.17
CA VAL A 807 -4.87 -16.78 -12.40
C VAL A 807 -5.14 -16.66 -10.90
N ALA A 808 -5.20 -15.43 -10.36
CA ALA A 808 -5.53 -15.19 -8.97
C ALA A 808 -6.97 -15.63 -8.62
N ALA A 809 -7.93 -15.46 -9.53
CA ALA A 809 -9.31 -15.92 -9.31
C ALA A 809 -9.41 -17.45 -9.23
N ILE A 810 -8.60 -18.20 -10.00
CA ILE A 810 -8.50 -19.66 -9.86
C ILE A 810 -8.00 -20.03 -8.46
N ALA A 811 -6.98 -19.34 -7.94
CA ALA A 811 -6.52 -19.53 -6.57
C ALA A 811 -7.63 -19.26 -5.53
N GLY A 812 -8.44 -18.23 -5.77
CA GLY A 812 -9.61 -17.89 -4.95
C GLY A 812 -10.70 -18.96 -4.96
N ALA A 813 -11.03 -19.51 -6.13
CA ALA A 813 -11.98 -20.60 -6.29
C ALA A 813 -11.54 -21.85 -5.50
N LEU A 814 -10.27 -22.23 -5.64
CA LEU A 814 -9.67 -23.36 -4.90
C LEU A 814 -9.66 -23.10 -3.39
N TRP A 815 -9.39 -21.85 -2.96
CA TRP A 815 -9.44 -21.47 -1.55
C TRP A 815 -10.86 -21.59 -0.97
N ALA A 816 -11.88 -21.19 -1.74
CA ALA A 816 -13.28 -21.37 -1.36
C ALA A 816 -13.63 -22.85 -1.20
N TRP A 817 -13.25 -23.69 -2.16
CA TRP A 817 -13.49 -25.14 -2.09
C TRP A 817 -12.76 -25.83 -0.93
N LEU A 818 -11.57 -25.35 -0.56
CA LEU A 818 -10.81 -25.88 0.57
C LEU A 818 -11.48 -25.58 1.91
N ASN A 819 -11.92 -24.34 2.12
CA ASN A 819 -12.42 -23.90 3.43
C ASN A 819 -13.94 -24.08 3.59
N THR A 820 -14.67 -24.30 2.48
CA THR A 820 -16.13 -24.46 2.40
C THR A 820 -16.96 -23.29 2.96
N ASN A 821 -16.27 -22.25 3.47
CA ASN A 821 -16.83 -21.06 4.08
C ASN A 821 -15.98 -19.86 3.68
N ILE A 822 -16.63 -18.73 3.38
CA ILE A 822 -15.96 -17.49 2.96
C ILE A 822 -16.32 -16.37 3.94
N TRP A 823 -15.31 -15.94 4.70
CA TRP A 823 -15.42 -14.87 5.69
C TRP A 823 -14.50 -13.71 5.36
N PRO A 824 -14.91 -12.44 5.52
CA PRO A 824 -14.07 -11.29 5.15
C PRO A 824 -12.64 -11.30 5.73
N ASP A 825 -12.43 -11.95 6.88
CA ASP A 825 -11.11 -12.04 7.53
C ASP A 825 -10.05 -12.79 6.70
N PHE A 826 -10.43 -13.69 5.77
CA PHE A 826 -9.42 -14.35 4.90
C PHE A 826 -8.69 -13.33 4.00
N MET A 827 -9.34 -12.20 3.71
CA MET A 827 -8.77 -11.12 2.92
C MET A 827 -7.92 -10.15 3.75
N ASN A 828 -7.74 -10.40 5.04
CA ASN A 828 -6.90 -9.57 5.89
C ASN A 828 -5.47 -9.52 5.30
N PRO A 829 -4.95 -8.33 4.91
CA PRO A 829 -3.67 -8.22 4.21
C PRO A 829 -2.50 -8.88 4.95
N VAL A 830 -2.56 -8.90 6.27
CA VAL A 830 -1.53 -9.47 7.15
C VAL A 830 -1.49 -10.99 7.07
N ARG A 831 -2.67 -11.62 6.99
CA ARG A 831 -2.83 -13.07 7.01
C ARG A 831 -2.63 -13.70 5.65
N THR A 832 -2.87 -12.99 4.55
CA THR A 832 -2.79 -13.56 3.19
C THR A 832 -1.86 -12.77 2.27
N THR A 833 -2.16 -11.53 1.95
CA THR A 833 -1.39 -10.73 0.97
C THR A 833 0.11 -10.70 1.28
N PHE A 834 0.48 -10.42 2.53
CA PHE A 834 1.88 -10.32 2.93
C PHE A 834 2.59 -11.67 2.93
N LEU A 835 1.85 -12.77 3.17
CA LEU A 835 2.39 -14.13 3.02
C LEU A 835 2.65 -14.47 1.55
N ILE A 836 1.74 -14.08 0.64
CA ILE A 836 1.95 -14.23 -0.81
C ILE A 836 3.16 -13.41 -1.26
N TRP A 837 3.33 -12.20 -0.74
CA TRP A 837 4.53 -11.39 -0.99
C TRP A 837 5.80 -12.01 -0.41
N ALA A 838 5.75 -12.56 0.80
CA ALA A 838 6.88 -13.28 1.37
C ALA A 838 7.29 -14.47 0.50
N ALA A 839 6.33 -15.28 0.06
CA ALA A 839 6.54 -16.39 -0.86
C ALA A 839 7.17 -15.91 -2.18
N PHE A 840 6.62 -14.85 -2.78
CA PHE A 840 7.15 -14.26 -4.01
C PHE A 840 8.61 -13.75 -3.86
N ILE A 841 8.93 -13.06 -2.77
CA ILE A 841 10.28 -12.50 -2.52
C ILE A 841 11.28 -13.62 -2.26
N VAL A 842 10.92 -14.58 -1.40
CA VAL A 842 11.75 -15.74 -1.07
C VAL A 842 11.99 -16.58 -2.33
N GLY A 843 10.94 -16.83 -3.11
CA GLY A 843 11.00 -17.59 -4.36
C GLY A 843 11.93 -16.96 -5.40
N GLY A 844 11.83 -15.65 -5.60
CA GLY A 844 12.67 -14.86 -6.49
C GLY A 844 11.93 -14.29 -7.69
N ARG A 845 12.06 -12.96 -7.87
CA ARG A 845 11.33 -12.20 -8.88
C ARG A 845 11.64 -12.71 -10.29
N GLY A 846 10.60 -12.89 -11.11
CA GLY A 846 10.74 -13.20 -12.54
C GLY A 846 10.95 -14.68 -12.86
N ASN A 847 10.85 -15.58 -11.88
CA ASN A 847 11.02 -17.02 -12.07
C ASN A 847 9.84 -17.82 -11.50
N ASN A 848 9.06 -18.47 -12.36
CA ASN A 848 7.90 -19.28 -11.96
C ASN A 848 8.31 -20.48 -11.09
N ARG A 849 9.47 -21.11 -11.32
CA ARG A 849 9.98 -22.20 -10.48
C ARG A 849 10.22 -21.73 -9.04
N GLY A 850 10.77 -20.52 -8.92
CA GLY A 850 10.94 -19.80 -7.65
C GLY A 850 9.62 -19.62 -6.89
N MET A 851 8.54 -19.28 -7.58
CA MET A 851 7.23 -19.05 -6.97
C MET A 851 6.69 -20.28 -6.24
N ILE A 852 6.87 -21.47 -6.82
CA ILE A 852 6.45 -22.73 -6.19
C ILE A 852 7.26 -22.98 -4.92
N ILE A 853 8.58 -22.85 -4.98
CA ILE A 853 9.45 -23.01 -3.81
C ILE A 853 9.09 -22.01 -2.71
N GLY A 854 8.88 -20.74 -3.08
CA GLY A 854 8.47 -19.71 -2.14
C GLY A 854 7.13 -20.01 -1.47
N ALA A 855 6.12 -20.41 -2.25
CA ALA A 855 4.82 -20.83 -1.73
C ALA A 855 4.95 -22.02 -0.79
N PHE A 856 5.76 -23.01 -1.16
CA PHE A 856 6.01 -24.21 -0.36
C PHE A 856 6.66 -23.86 0.99
N VAL A 857 7.72 -23.04 1.00
CA VAL A 857 8.36 -22.60 2.25
C VAL A 857 7.36 -21.92 3.18
N ILE A 858 6.56 -20.98 2.66
CA ILE A 858 5.58 -20.25 3.49
C ILE A 858 4.48 -21.17 4.03
N VAL A 859 3.97 -22.10 3.22
CA VAL A 859 2.93 -23.05 3.64
C VAL A 859 3.46 -24.04 4.70
N ILE A 860 4.70 -24.53 4.57
CA ILE A 860 5.32 -25.37 5.61
C ILE A 860 5.45 -24.59 6.92
N VAL A 861 5.93 -23.34 6.86
CA VAL A 861 6.06 -22.49 8.05
C VAL A 861 4.70 -22.29 8.70
N GLU A 862 3.66 -21.98 7.93
CA GLU A 862 2.30 -21.86 8.45
C GLU A 862 1.80 -23.14 9.12
N PHE A 863 2.02 -24.29 8.49
CA PHE A 863 1.65 -25.58 9.05
C PHE A 863 2.38 -25.87 10.36
N LEU A 864 3.71 -25.70 10.41
CA LEU A 864 4.52 -25.94 11.59
C LEU A 864 4.03 -25.12 12.79
N PHE A 865 3.73 -23.84 12.57
CA PHE A 865 3.20 -22.98 13.63
C PHE A 865 1.80 -23.38 14.10
N ASN A 866 0.93 -23.83 13.19
CA ASN A 866 -0.38 -24.35 13.57
C ASN A 866 -0.26 -25.64 14.41
N VAL A 867 0.67 -26.54 14.06
CA VAL A 867 0.95 -27.75 14.87
C VAL A 867 1.50 -27.37 16.23
N MET A 868 2.42 -26.41 16.31
CA MET A 868 2.94 -25.92 17.59
C MET A 868 1.83 -25.35 18.48
N VAL A 869 0.88 -24.59 17.92
CA VAL A 869 -0.28 -24.10 18.70
C VAL A 869 -1.09 -25.26 19.28
N VAL A 870 -1.37 -26.29 18.48
CA VAL A 870 -2.12 -27.47 18.93
C VAL A 870 -1.34 -28.29 19.96
N SER A 871 -0.01 -28.35 19.85
CA SER A 871 0.86 -29.13 20.76
C SER A 871 0.77 -28.71 22.22
N ARG A 872 0.28 -27.49 22.51
CA ARG A 872 0.04 -27.01 23.88
C ARG A 872 -1.05 -27.79 24.63
N GLY A 873 -1.95 -28.46 23.91
CA GLY A 873 -3.10 -29.14 24.51
C GLY A 873 -2.75 -30.38 25.33
N ALA A 874 -1.64 -31.08 25.02
CA ALA A 874 -1.21 -32.27 25.76
C ALA A 874 0.29 -32.56 25.59
N ALA A 875 0.93 -33.06 26.64
CA ALA A 875 2.37 -33.35 26.66
C ALA A 875 2.80 -34.48 25.70
N SER A 876 1.88 -35.34 25.31
CA SER A 876 2.10 -36.42 24.33
C SER A 876 2.11 -35.94 22.88
N LEU A 877 1.72 -34.69 22.61
CA LEU A 877 1.65 -34.16 21.26
C LEU A 877 3.04 -33.82 20.70
N PRO A 878 3.25 -33.99 19.39
CA PRO A 878 4.51 -33.62 18.77
C PRO A 878 4.83 -32.13 18.92
N LEU A 879 6.11 -31.79 19.08
CA LEU A 879 6.63 -30.44 19.31
C LEU A 879 6.25 -29.80 20.67
N HIS A 880 5.58 -30.51 21.58
CA HIS A 880 5.21 -29.97 22.90
C HIS A 880 6.43 -29.48 23.70
N SER A 881 7.54 -30.20 23.68
CA SER A 881 8.78 -29.79 24.36
C SER A 881 9.37 -28.48 23.80
N VAL A 882 9.27 -28.28 22.48
CA VAL A 882 9.73 -27.06 21.81
C VAL A 882 8.82 -25.89 22.17
N THR A 883 7.51 -26.10 22.17
CA THR A 883 6.55 -25.02 22.46
C THR A 883 6.56 -24.61 23.92
N SER A 884 6.61 -25.57 24.85
CA SER A 884 6.80 -25.30 26.28
C SER A 884 8.12 -24.58 26.56
N TYR A 885 9.22 -24.95 25.87
CA TYR A 885 10.48 -24.22 25.99
C TYR A 885 10.36 -22.76 25.49
N LEU A 886 9.72 -22.53 24.35
CA LEU A 886 9.49 -21.18 23.83
C LEU A 886 8.63 -20.35 24.79
N ASP A 887 7.61 -20.96 25.40
CA ASP A 887 6.75 -20.31 26.40
C ASP A 887 7.54 -19.97 27.67
N ALA A 888 8.41 -20.87 28.14
CA ALA A 888 9.29 -20.61 29.28
C ALA A 888 10.29 -19.49 29.00
N VAL A 889 10.93 -19.48 27.83
CA VAL A 889 11.86 -18.41 27.42
C VAL A 889 11.13 -17.08 27.30
N PHE A 890 9.91 -17.08 26.74
CA PHE A 890 9.11 -15.87 26.62
C PHE A 890 8.68 -15.33 27.98
N SER A 891 8.17 -16.19 28.86
CA SER A 891 7.82 -15.84 30.24
C SER A 891 9.04 -15.29 30.98
N TRP A 892 10.19 -15.96 30.89
CA TRP A 892 11.45 -15.49 31.47
C TRP A 892 11.83 -14.10 30.95
N LEU A 893 11.77 -13.87 29.64
CA LEU A 893 12.11 -12.60 29.02
C LEU A 893 11.14 -11.49 29.48
N LEU A 894 9.84 -11.78 29.53
CA LEU A 894 8.83 -10.78 29.86
C LEU A 894 8.86 -10.40 31.34
N VAL A 895 9.07 -11.38 32.24
CA VAL A 895 9.13 -11.14 33.68
C VAL A 895 10.49 -10.58 34.13
N ASN A 896 11.60 -11.20 33.74
CA ASN A 896 12.92 -10.85 34.27
C ASN A 896 13.55 -9.67 33.53
N VAL A 897 13.54 -9.67 32.19
CA VAL A 897 14.09 -8.55 31.40
C VAL A 897 13.05 -7.43 31.32
N GLY A 898 11.80 -7.80 31.05
CA GLY A 898 10.71 -6.85 30.95
C GLY A 898 10.38 -6.14 32.26
N GLY A 899 10.49 -6.82 33.40
CA GLY A 899 10.27 -6.21 34.72
C GLY A 899 11.28 -5.10 35.08
N ILE A 900 12.41 -5.00 34.36
CA ILE A 900 13.35 -3.87 34.50
C ILE A 900 12.84 -2.62 33.78
N ILE A 901 12.10 -2.81 32.68
CA ILE A 901 11.67 -1.74 31.78
C ILE A 901 10.22 -1.33 32.03
N TRP A 902 9.36 -2.29 32.38
CA TRP A 902 7.92 -2.13 32.55
C TRP A 902 7.52 -2.38 34.00
N SER A 903 6.46 -1.70 34.45
CA SER A 903 5.86 -1.99 35.76
C SER A 903 5.27 -3.39 35.77
N THR A 904 5.27 -4.04 36.93
CA THR A 904 4.61 -5.34 37.14
C THR A 904 3.13 -5.27 36.74
N ARG A 905 2.46 -4.15 37.03
CA ARG A 905 1.06 -3.93 36.65
C ARG A 905 0.85 -3.95 35.13
N SER A 906 1.76 -3.35 34.37
CA SER A 906 1.68 -3.41 32.90
C SER A 906 1.86 -4.83 32.36
N ILE A 907 2.36 -5.79 33.14
CA ILE A 907 2.45 -7.19 32.75
C ILE A 907 1.16 -7.91 33.14
N THR A 908 0.72 -7.76 34.41
CA THR A 908 -0.46 -8.47 34.95
C THR A 908 -1.77 -8.07 34.27
N GLU A 909 -1.93 -6.82 33.84
CA GLU A 909 -3.12 -6.35 33.13
C GLU A 909 -3.31 -7.03 31.75
N ILE A 910 -2.20 -7.43 31.12
CA ILE A 910 -2.22 -8.11 29.82
C ILE A 910 -2.28 -9.63 29.99
N PHE A 911 -1.65 -10.15 31.03
CA PHE A 911 -1.57 -11.58 31.36
C PHE A 911 -2.21 -11.88 32.74
N PRO A 912 -3.55 -11.82 32.88
CA PRO A 912 -4.24 -11.85 34.16
C PRO A 912 -4.33 -13.23 34.86
N LYS A 913 -3.59 -14.26 34.40
CA LYS A 913 -3.68 -15.64 34.94
C LYS A 913 -2.33 -16.29 35.28
N ASP A 914 -1.24 -15.52 35.38
CA ASP A 914 0.15 -16.02 35.52
C ASP A 914 0.65 -16.94 34.38
N ASP A 915 -0.22 -17.39 33.47
CA ASP A 915 0.12 -18.10 32.23
C ASP A 915 0.60 -17.11 31.15
N ILE A 916 1.87 -16.70 31.24
CA ILE A 916 2.54 -15.88 30.23
C ILE A 916 2.97 -16.78 29.07
N VAL A 917 2.07 -16.95 28.11
CA VAL A 917 2.25 -17.82 26.95
C VAL A 917 2.57 -17.00 25.69
N LEU A 918 3.55 -17.45 24.91
CA LEU A 918 3.94 -16.77 23.67
C LEU A 918 2.85 -16.93 22.61
N SER A 919 2.48 -15.84 21.93
CA SER A 919 1.55 -15.95 20.81
C SER A 919 2.26 -16.45 19.54
N LEU A 920 2.28 -17.77 19.34
CA LEU A 920 2.92 -18.43 18.19
C LEU A 920 2.47 -17.90 16.81
N PRO A 921 1.17 -17.61 16.55
CA PRO A 921 0.76 -17.02 15.28
C PRO A 921 1.42 -15.67 14.98
N HIS A 922 1.75 -14.90 16.02
CA HIS A 922 2.40 -13.60 15.89
C HIS A 922 3.92 -13.73 15.85
N LEU A 923 4.52 -14.71 16.55
CA LEU A 923 5.92 -15.08 16.33
C LEU A 923 6.17 -15.47 14.86
N LYS A 924 5.27 -16.26 14.26
CA LYS A 924 5.27 -16.58 12.83
C LYS A 924 5.34 -15.30 11.99
N LEU A 925 4.47 -14.32 12.28
CA LEU A 925 4.40 -13.05 11.57
C LEU A 925 5.74 -12.28 11.65
N ALA A 926 6.36 -12.21 12.83
CA ALA A 926 7.67 -11.59 13.00
C ALA A 926 8.75 -12.28 12.14
N LEU A 927 8.81 -13.61 12.19
CA LEU A 927 9.79 -14.39 11.44
C LEU A 927 9.62 -14.20 9.93
N ILE A 928 8.39 -14.12 9.42
CA ILE A 928 8.15 -13.85 8.00
C ILE A 928 8.70 -12.46 7.62
N GLY A 929 8.46 -11.44 8.46
CA GLY A 929 9.05 -10.11 8.24
C GLY A 929 10.59 -10.15 8.23
N VAL A 930 11.20 -10.91 9.13
CA VAL A 930 12.65 -11.14 9.16
C VAL A 930 13.14 -11.86 7.90
N VAL A 931 12.40 -12.88 7.44
CA VAL A 931 12.72 -13.63 6.20
C VAL A 931 12.65 -12.72 4.98
N ILE A 932 11.64 -11.85 4.88
CA ILE A 932 11.54 -10.85 3.80
C ILE A 932 12.78 -9.94 3.80
N LEU A 933 13.11 -9.35 4.95
CA LEU A 933 14.26 -8.45 5.06
C LEU A 933 15.58 -9.18 4.80
N GLY A 934 15.75 -10.37 5.37
CA GLY A 934 16.91 -11.22 5.19
C GLY A 934 17.11 -11.63 3.73
N ALA A 935 16.05 -12.06 3.05
CA ALA A 935 16.08 -12.39 1.63
C ALA A 935 16.50 -11.18 0.79
N LEU A 936 15.89 -10.01 1.01
CA LEU A 936 16.22 -8.80 0.27
C LEU A 936 17.66 -8.29 0.55
N ILE A 937 18.15 -8.43 1.78
CA ILE A 937 19.51 -8.02 2.15
C ILE A 937 20.56 -8.98 1.57
N THR A 938 20.34 -10.29 1.66
CA THR A 938 21.32 -11.32 1.24
C THR A 938 21.34 -11.52 -0.27
N SER A 939 20.17 -11.65 -0.88
CA SER A 939 19.99 -11.94 -2.30
C SER A 939 18.77 -11.18 -2.81
N SER A 940 18.98 -9.97 -3.33
CA SER A 940 17.90 -9.13 -3.88
C SER A 940 17.10 -9.79 -5.03
N LYS A 941 17.61 -10.89 -5.59
CA LYS A 941 16.95 -11.70 -6.63
C LYS A 941 16.16 -12.91 -6.09
N GLY A 942 16.17 -13.18 -4.78
CA GLY A 942 15.52 -14.34 -4.14
C GLY A 942 16.34 -15.64 -4.19
N LEU A 943 15.70 -16.78 -3.89
CA LEU A 943 16.30 -18.12 -3.91
C LEU A 943 16.61 -18.59 -5.35
N LEU A 944 15.63 -18.47 -6.24
CA LEU A 944 15.75 -18.79 -7.67
C LEU A 944 15.59 -17.50 -8.50
N PRO A 945 16.70 -16.88 -8.94
CA PRO A 945 16.64 -15.61 -9.68
C PRO A 945 15.98 -15.77 -11.06
N GLU A 946 15.60 -14.64 -11.66
CA GLU A 946 15.09 -14.56 -13.04
C GLU A 946 16.06 -15.13 -14.07
N ILE A 947 15.52 -15.81 -15.09
CA ILE A 947 16.27 -16.38 -16.21
C ILE A 947 15.56 -16.03 -17.52
N PRO A 948 16.29 -15.52 -18.54
CA PRO A 948 17.73 -15.24 -18.56
C PRO A 948 18.11 -13.99 -17.75
N THR A 949 19.24 -14.02 -17.04
CA THR A 949 19.75 -12.86 -16.30
C THR A 949 20.42 -11.83 -17.20
N ARG A 950 20.26 -10.53 -16.88
CA ARG A 950 21.06 -9.47 -17.50
C ARG A 950 22.57 -9.74 -17.29
N PRO A 951 23.41 -9.60 -18.33
CA PRO A 951 24.86 -9.73 -18.18
C PRO A 951 25.36 -8.76 -17.11
N LYS A 952 26.20 -9.24 -16.19
CA LYS A 952 26.85 -8.36 -15.21
C LYS A 952 27.68 -7.34 -15.98
N ARG A 953 27.53 -6.04 -15.68
CA ARG A 953 28.45 -5.03 -16.20
C ARG A 953 29.87 -5.48 -15.81
N PRO A 954 30.84 -5.45 -16.73
CA PRO A 954 32.22 -5.71 -16.37
C PRO A 954 32.57 -4.72 -15.26
N ILE A 955 32.94 -5.26 -14.09
CA ILE A 955 33.56 -4.45 -13.05
C ILE A 955 34.81 -3.89 -13.70
N ASN A 956 35.00 -2.57 -13.69
CA ASN A 956 36.25 -1.96 -14.13
C ASN A 956 37.37 -2.53 -13.26
N THR A 957 37.93 -3.66 -13.67
CA THR A 957 39.29 -4.04 -13.31
C THR A 957 40.16 -2.89 -13.77
N PRO A 958 41.04 -2.34 -12.91
CA PRO A 958 42.00 -1.35 -13.37
C PRO A 958 42.67 -1.91 -14.61
N ARG A 959 42.65 -1.17 -15.72
CA ARG A 959 43.42 -1.53 -16.91
C ARG A 959 44.86 -1.69 -16.45
N THR A 960 45.31 -2.92 -16.27
CA THR A 960 46.73 -3.22 -16.18
C THR A 960 47.30 -2.84 -17.54
N SER A 961 48.06 -1.75 -17.54
CA SER A 961 48.83 -1.28 -18.68
C SER A 961 49.71 -2.41 -19.20
N GLY A 962 49.52 -2.75 -20.48
CA GLY A 962 50.50 -3.32 -21.39
C GLY A 962 51.22 -4.60 -20.98
N THR A 963 50.92 -5.69 -21.67
CA THR A 963 51.91 -6.38 -22.53
C THR A 963 51.18 -7.25 -23.55
N GLU A 964 51.79 -7.32 -24.72
CA GLU A 964 51.35 -7.93 -25.97
C GLU A 964 50.97 -9.41 -25.87
N GLY A 965 50.16 -9.87 -26.83
CA GLY A 965 49.83 -11.27 -27.03
C GLY A 965 48.74 -11.44 -28.08
N GLY A 966 49.14 -11.41 -29.35
CA GLY A 966 48.23 -11.49 -30.49
C GLY A 966 47.59 -12.87 -30.71
N SER A 967 46.57 -12.84 -31.57
CA SER A 967 45.98 -13.96 -32.32
C SER A 967 45.17 -15.01 -31.53
N LYS A 968 43.84 -15.03 -31.74
CA LYS A 968 43.21 -15.85 -32.79
C LYS A 968 41.69 -15.67 -32.75
N GLN A 969 41.14 -15.40 -33.93
CA GLN A 969 39.75 -15.62 -34.30
C GLN A 969 39.47 -17.12 -34.36
N SER A 970 38.31 -17.53 -33.83
CA SER A 970 37.38 -18.51 -34.41
C SER A 970 36.13 -18.58 -33.55
#